data_AF-A0A1W2GJ62-F1
#
_entry.id   AF-A0A1W2GJ62-F1
#
_cell.length_a   1.000
_cell.length_b   1.000
_cell.length_c   1.000
_cell.angle_alpha   90.00
_cell.angle_beta   90.00
_cell.angle_gamma   90.00
#
_symmetry.space_group_name_H-M   'P 1'
#
loop_
_entity.id
_entity.type
_entity.pdbx_description
1 polymer ?
#
loop_
_entity_poly.entity_id
_entity_poly.type
_entity_poly.pdbx_seq_one_letter_code
_entity_poly.pdbx_strand_id
1 'polypeptide(L)'
;MNYLKGILQICAFIILSFMSFSANADTILMFVSHEQTYYSEYIVMKKALEAAGYTVEVRSASDLNFSTYMSPYSDISAVANDLSGSSYSEFQNQFLNLFGMEWDESLNSIPTSVSTDGILTNVMNIDQYVGIVVVGGIGSLAYRVDGTYYAQGEEEREVSASMVEQTAEYLNDLAIEALLQGKPVMAQCHGASIPAFWRIPDTSGPGEEALGYSLLKDQNSAGYPESATLGTLQALDVIYRPNDRVTISNAHSALTTSYSATAKIITTRDWYPQTVAHAARTFLNVLETFPLDRTKTSEINALVIHGGALDPENCGPENKDNDVPCNHGGGESLPADYTDLMNVLNANENNDDFNLVNDHLDLSTTELDLSNEAEVLTYFADYDVIVFFKHWSTVITDEMQQAIVTFADNGGGVVGLHHALYNDQEGSQNKDVLVTQLFGAESSPSGWAANLTTFNMYATNHGHFISSYLIEYDNVADHPTVASWESDPLSATANTSFSTLPFISMYDELYVNFNYTGDIALGREINEITPLFSNDALPPNASLTQTRQTGFTRLVDLDGDGKIGKVAYMAPGERTINVDAASTYGQMIRNAVVWSAPEAEKWEQTIEVASISDKLITDDPFEISASVSSELTLAYEVIYGPATNEGNLVTLTGVAGEVEIEISQEGNGDYLAATETISFVVYDPSKLDQEITFLAVEDQIFGNEPINLSATSTSELEVSFEYVSGPGTLDGSVLTITGAGAIVVEASQSGNDDYNPADTEEQTIIVSKANQEITFTEIEDQTYGASSIELSATSTSELEVSFEYVNGPGTLDGSVLTITGAGTIVVQASQSGDDNYNPADTEEQTITVSKANQTIEFSPLEDVPMTADPITLEAKTSTGLEVIFSVDGPANLSGIELILDRIPGTVTVTASQGGNENFHGVSVQQSFESMYVLSADPMTQCWNIYPNPVQNQLQIRREYGQSAHIEIYQVNGALSLAEKINGEGTVDVHSLPNGIYFLRIIEEKTVTTTKILISR
;
A
#
# COMPACT_ATOMS: atom_id res chain seq x y z
N MET A 1 0.03 -25.53 -65.50
CA MET A 1 0.07 -24.07 -65.27
C MET A 1 -0.97 -23.57 -64.29
N ASN A 2 -2.25 -24.01 -64.29
CA ASN A 2 -3.20 -23.56 -63.27
C ASN A 2 -3.08 -24.25 -61.89
N TYR A 3 -2.46 -25.44 -61.82
CA TYR A 3 -2.25 -26.15 -60.55
C TYR A 3 -1.17 -25.54 -59.65
N LEU A 4 -0.12 -24.92 -60.22
CA LEU A 4 0.93 -24.25 -59.41
C LEU A 4 0.44 -22.94 -58.77
N LYS A 5 -0.56 -22.28 -59.35
CA LYS A 5 -1.12 -21.04 -58.77
C LYS A 5 -1.99 -21.30 -57.54
N GLY A 6 -2.64 -22.45 -57.45
CA GLY A 6 -3.41 -22.82 -56.25
C GLY A 6 -2.52 -23.12 -55.04
N ILE A 7 -1.33 -23.67 -55.25
CA ILE A 7 -0.41 -24.05 -54.16
C ILE A 7 0.29 -22.82 -53.57
N LEU A 8 0.81 -21.90 -54.40
CA LEU A 8 1.42 -20.66 -53.90
C LEU A 8 0.41 -19.77 -53.13
N GLN A 9 -0.87 -19.80 -53.51
CA GLN A 9 -1.90 -18.98 -52.87
C GLN A 9 -2.44 -19.57 -51.56
N ILE A 10 -2.16 -20.85 -51.28
CA ILE A 10 -2.43 -21.49 -49.99
C ILE A 10 -1.22 -21.33 -49.06
N CYS A 11 0.01 -21.44 -49.56
CA CYS A 11 1.21 -21.16 -48.74
C CYS A 11 1.25 -19.69 -48.25
N ALA A 12 0.88 -18.73 -49.10
CA ALA A 12 0.85 -17.31 -48.73
C ALA A 12 -0.27 -16.93 -47.72
N PHE A 13 -1.22 -17.81 -47.44
CA PHE A 13 -2.29 -17.59 -46.45
C PHE A 13 -2.08 -18.38 -45.15
N ILE A 14 -1.10 -19.28 -45.11
CA ILE A 14 -0.74 -20.08 -43.93
C ILE A 14 0.50 -19.48 -43.23
N ILE A 15 1.38 -18.79 -43.97
CA ILE A 15 2.57 -18.11 -43.41
C ILE A 15 2.21 -16.78 -42.73
N LEU A 16 1.02 -16.20 -42.98
CA LEU A 16 0.59 -14.92 -42.40
C LEU A 16 -0.28 -15.05 -41.14
N SER A 17 -0.30 -16.20 -40.48
CA SER A 17 -1.13 -16.45 -39.28
C SER A 17 -0.49 -17.39 -38.25
N PHE A 18 0.83 -17.60 -38.33
CA PHE A 18 1.63 -18.27 -37.29
C PHE A 18 2.96 -17.53 -37.07
N MET A 19 2.83 -16.25 -36.73
CA MET A 19 3.70 -15.58 -35.75
C MET A 19 2.80 -15.12 -34.59
N SER A 20 2.01 -16.05 -34.05
CA SER A 20 1.61 -15.97 -32.65
C SER A 20 2.88 -16.27 -31.84
N PHE A 21 3.54 -15.23 -31.34
CA PHE A 21 4.47 -15.40 -30.24
C PHE A 21 3.73 -16.17 -29.14
N SER A 22 4.24 -17.35 -28.81
CA SER A 22 3.80 -18.15 -27.66
C SER A 22 4.80 -17.98 -26.51
N ALA A 23 5.34 -16.77 -26.36
CA ALA A 23 5.68 -16.28 -25.02
C ALA A 23 4.37 -16.07 -24.27
N ASN A 24 4.33 -16.37 -22.96
CA ASN A 24 3.17 -16.01 -22.15
C ASN A 24 3.04 -14.49 -22.17
N ALA A 25 1.99 -13.97 -22.82
CA ALA A 25 1.76 -12.52 -22.87
C ALA A 25 1.44 -12.02 -21.46
N ASP A 26 2.30 -11.14 -20.93
CA ASP A 26 2.13 -10.54 -19.62
C ASP A 26 0.71 -9.99 -19.43
N THR A 27 0.11 -10.34 -18.29
CA THR A 27 -1.30 -10.03 -18.01
C THR A 27 -1.42 -8.91 -17.00
N ILE A 28 -2.34 -7.98 -17.23
CA ILE A 28 -2.66 -6.86 -16.32
C ILE A 28 -4.04 -7.11 -15.71
N LEU A 29 -4.13 -7.05 -14.39
CA LEU A 29 -5.39 -7.15 -13.66
C LEU A 29 -6.10 -5.79 -13.70
N MET A 30 -7.24 -5.71 -14.39
CA MET A 30 -8.06 -4.51 -14.45
C MET A 30 -9.31 -4.66 -13.59
N PHE A 31 -9.38 -3.91 -12.49
CA PHE A 31 -10.58 -3.83 -11.66
C PHE A 31 -11.53 -2.74 -12.16
N VAL A 32 -12.82 -3.10 -12.29
CA VAL A 32 -13.93 -2.19 -12.61
C VAL A 32 -15.00 -2.26 -11.54
N SER A 33 -15.59 -1.12 -11.18
CA SER A 33 -16.77 -1.10 -10.30
C SER A 33 -17.98 -1.74 -10.98
N HIS A 34 -18.79 -2.47 -10.21
CA HIS A 34 -19.94 -3.20 -10.73
C HIS A 34 -21.03 -2.27 -11.31
N GLU A 35 -21.27 -1.13 -10.67
CA GLU A 35 -22.04 -0.03 -11.26
C GLU A 35 -21.17 1.15 -11.64
N GLN A 36 -21.63 1.97 -12.58
CA GLN A 36 -21.16 3.34 -12.79
C GLN A 36 -19.63 3.45 -12.95
N THR A 37 -19.07 2.56 -13.77
CA THR A 37 -17.68 2.66 -14.26
C THR A 37 -17.63 3.68 -15.39
N TYR A 38 -16.66 4.60 -15.37
CA TYR A 38 -16.57 5.64 -16.38
C TYR A 38 -16.01 5.07 -17.69
N TYR A 39 -16.77 5.18 -18.79
CA TYR A 39 -16.50 4.37 -19.98
C TYR A 39 -15.15 4.72 -20.66
N SER A 40 -14.79 5.99 -20.78
CA SER A 40 -13.49 6.39 -21.37
C SER A 40 -12.29 5.93 -20.54
N GLU A 41 -12.39 5.95 -19.21
CA GLU A 41 -11.33 5.45 -18.30
C GLU A 41 -11.13 3.93 -18.44
N TYR A 42 -12.20 3.17 -18.70
CA TYR A 42 -12.12 1.74 -19.01
C TYR A 42 -11.52 1.49 -20.40
N ILE A 43 -12.18 1.97 -21.47
CA ILE A 43 -11.89 1.49 -22.82
C ILE A 43 -10.60 2.06 -23.40
N VAL A 44 -10.25 3.32 -23.11
CA VAL A 44 -9.00 3.93 -23.60
C VAL A 44 -7.80 3.29 -22.90
N MET A 45 -7.90 3.04 -21.60
CA MET A 45 -6.88 2.32 -20.84
C MET A 45 -6.71 0.89 -21.35
N LYS A 46 -7.79 0.10 -21.44
CA LYS A 46 -7.73 -1.29 -21.93
C LYS A 46 -7.08 -1.36 -23.33
N LYS A 47 -7.46 -0.48 -24.24
CA LYS A 47 -6.92 -0.45 -25.60
C LYS A 47 -5.46 0.01 -25.66
N ALA A 48 -5.04 0.95 -24.82
CA ALA A 48 -3.64 1.37 -24.72
C ALA A 48 -2.73 0.23 -24.21
N LEU A 49 -3.20 -0.57 -23.25
CA LEU A 49 -2.47 -1.72 -22.71
C LEU A 49 -2.41 -2.88 -23.71
N GLU A 50 -3.54 -3.20 -24.37
CA GLU A 50 -3.59 -4.20 -25.46
C GLU A 50 -2.70 -3.79 -26.65
N ALA A 51 -2.65 -2.51 -27.00
CA ALA A 51 -1.76 -1.99 -28.04
C ALA A 51 -0.28 -2.10 -27.68
N ALA A 52 0.04 -2.12 -26.39
CA ALA A 52 1.39 -2.35 -25.87
C ALA A 52 1.75 -3.85 -25.72
N GLY A 53 0.89 -4.77 -26.17
CA GLY A 53 1.14 -6.21 -26.18
C GLY A 53 0.65 -6.99 -24.95
N TYR A 54 0.07 -6.31 -23.95
CA TYR A 54 -0.39 -6.95 -22.72
C TYR A 54 -1.79 -7.56 -22.86
N THR A 55 -2.01 -8.70 -22.21
CA THR A 55 -3.37 -9.20 -21.98
C THR A 55 -4.01 -8.41 -20.85
N VAL A 56 -5.26 -7.96 -21.01
CA VAL A 56 -5.98 -7.23 -19.96
C VAL A 56 -7.19 -8.04 -19.50
N GLU A 57 -7.11 -8.53 -18.27
CA GLU A 57 -8.15 -9.32 -17.62
C GLU A 57 -9.02 -8.44 -16.72
N VAL A 58 -10.32 -8.38 -17.01
CA VAL A 58 -11.26 -7.45 -16.38
C VAL A 58 -12.05 -8.15 -15.28
N ARG A 59 -11.80 -7.78 -14.01
CA ARG A 59 -12.48 -8.33 -12.83
C ARG A 59 -13.39 -7.30 -12.15
N SER A 60 -14.43 -7.79 -11.51
CA SER A 60 -15.40 -7.01 -10.71
C SER A 60 -15.80 -7.79 -9.45
N ALA A 61 -16.67 -7.21 -8.62
CA ALA A 61 -17.30 -7.89 -7.49
C ALA A 61 -18.28 -9.01 -7.89
N SER A 62 -18.58 -9.18 -9.19
CA SER A 62 -19.40 -10.27 -9.71
C SER A 62 -19.01 -10.66 -11.14
N ASP A 63 -19.54 -11.79 -11.60
CA ASP A 63 -19.46 -12.31 -12.97
C ASP A 63 -20.53 -11.71 -13.90
N LEU A 64 -21.38 -10.81 -13.37
CA LEU A 64 -22.39 -10.09 -14.13
C LEU A 64 -21.79 -8.88 -14.86
N ASN A 65 -22.43 -8.47 -15.95
CA ASN A 65 -22.00 -7.29 -16.70
C ASN A 65 -22.05 -6.01 -15.84
N PHE A 66 -20.91 -5.32 -15.73
CA PHE A 66 -20.82 -4.04 -15.04
C PHE A 66 -21.50 -2.92 -15.86
N SER A 67 -22.08 -1.91 -15.20
CA SER A 67 -22.69 -0.77 -15.90
C SER A 67 -21.67 0.33 -16.20
N THR A 68 -21.83 0.94 -17.38
CA THR A 68 -20.97 2.01 -17.88
C THR A 68 -21.73 3.31 -18.07
N TYR A 69 -21.07 4.43 -17.78
CA TYR A 69 -21.64 5.77 -17.99
C TYR A 69 -20.58 6.76 -18.45
N MET A 70 -21.05 7.90 -18.97
CA MET A 70 -20.20 9.03 -19.36
C MET A 70 -20.92 10.39 -19.25
N SER A 71 -21.93 10.47 -18.36
CA SER A 71 -22.78 11.66 -18.20
C SER A 71 -21.93 12.89 -17.84
N PRO A 72 -22.14 14.07 -18.47
CA PRO A 72 -23.24 14.44 -19.37
C PRO A 72 -23.01 14.15 -20.88
N TYR A 73 -21.91 13.50 -21.25
CA TYR A 73 -21.48 13.33 -22.65
C TYR A 73 -22.16 12.13 -23.35
N SER A 74 -22.26 12.20 -24.69
CA SER A 74 -22.92 11.18 -25.52
C SER A 74 -22.01 10.06 -26.03
N ASP A 75 -20.72 10.34 -26.16
CA ASP A 75 -19.72 9.50 -26.81
C ASP A 75 -18.31 10.04 -26.52
N ILE A 76 -17.27 9.24 -26.82
CA ILE A 76 -15.87 9.60 -26.50
C ILE A 76 -15.42 10.85 -27.27
N SER A 77 -15.93 11.08 -28.48
CA SER A 77 -15.60 12.28 -29.24
C SER A 77 -16.12 13.55 -28.59
N ALA A 78 -17.31 13.51 -27.97
CA ALA A 78 -17.86 14.61 -27.21
C ALA A 78 -17.01 14.94 -25.98
N VAL A 79 -16.54 13.93 -25.24
CA VAL A 79 -15.63 14.12 -24.09
C VAL A 79 -14.29 14.72 -24.54
N ALA A 80 -13.67 14.16 -25.58
CA ALA A 80 -12.38 14.61 -26.07
C ALA A 80 -12.40 16.07 -26.55
N ASN A 81 -13.52 16.53 -27.13
CA ASN A 81 -13.71 17.91 -27.59
C ASN A 81 -14.12 18.91 -26.49
N ASP A 82 -14.48 18.44 -25.29
CA ASP A 82 -14.78 19.31 -24.14
C ASP A 82 -13.50 19.70 -23.37
N LEU A 83 -12.41 18.94 -23.55
CA LEU A 83 -11.10 19.29 -23.00
C LEU A 83 -10.58 20.60 -23.63
N SER A 84 -10.49 21.64 -22.79
CA SER A 84 -10.03 22.97 -23.19
C SER A 84 -8.62 22.93 -23.80
N GLY A 85 -8.47 23.46 -25.03
CA GLY A 85 -7.20 23.45 -25.76
C GLY A 85 -6.84 22.13 -26.42
N SER A 86 -7.78 21.18 -26.51
CA SER A 86 -7.64 19.92 -27.25
C SER A 86 -8.89 19.63 -28.09
N SER A 87 -8.90 18.48 -28.76
CA SER A 87 -9.96 18.00 -29.63
C SER A 87 -9.88 16.48 -29.79
N TYR A 88 -10.94 15.88 -30.33
CA TYR A 88 -10.96 14.46 -30.67
C TYR A 88 -9.88 14.06 -31.70
N SER A 89 -9.54 14.95 -32.65
CA SER A 89 -8.46 14.67 -33.61
C SER A 89 -7.08 14.70 -32.96
N GLU A 90 -6.88 15.55 -31.96
CA GLU A 90 -5.63 15.56 -31.18
C GLU A 90 -5.53 14.35 -30.26
N PHE A 91 -6.65 13.86 -29.71
CA PHE A 91 -6.69 12.56 -29.02
C PHE A 91 -6.31 11.39 -29.96
N GLN A 92 -6.88 11.31 -31.17
CA GLN A 92 -6.53 10.26 -32.14
C GLN A 92 -5.03 10.27 -32.48
N ASN A 93 -4.47 11.44 -32.75
CA ASN A 93 -3.04 11.59 -33.00
C ASN A 93 -2.19 11.25 -31.78
N GLN A 94 -2.61 11.65 -30.57
CA GLN A 94 -1.92 11.31 -29.32
C GLN A 94 -1.92 9.81 -29.07
N PHE A 95 -3.05 9.13 -29.28
CA PHE A 95 -3.17 7.69 -29.06
C PHE A 95 -2.26 6.91 -30.02
N LEU A 96 -2.24 7.29 -31.30
CA LEU A 96 -1.30 6.74 -32.29
C LEU A 96 0.16 6.96 -31.87
N ASN A 97 0.55 8.21 -31.59
CA ASN A 97 1.93 8.55 -31.22
C ASN A 97 2.42 7.88 -29.91
N LEU A 98 1.52 7.49 -29.01
CA LEU A 98 1.88 6.87 -27.72
C LEU A 98 1.89 5.33 -27.79
N PHE A 99 1.14 4.71 -28.71
CA PHE A 99 0.89 3.26 -28.72
C PHE A 99 1.07 2.57 -30.08
N GLY A 100 1.44 3.28 -31.15
CA GLY A 100 1.57 2.73 -32.51
C GLY A 100 0.23 2.37 -33.19
N MET A 101 -0.90 2.57 -32.50
CA MET A 101 -2.21 2.09 -32.94
C MET A 101 -3.18 3.23 -33.27
N GLU A 102 -3.85 3.18 -34.43
CA GLU A 102 -4.97 4.09 -34.73
C GLU A 102 -6.18 3.81 -33.80
N TRP A 103 -6.80 4.87 -33.27
CA TRP A 103 -7.99 4.72 -32.43
C TRP A 103 -9.22 4.25 -33.23
N ASP A 104 -9.79 3.10 -32.86
CA ASP A 104 -11.02 2.58 -33.46
C ASP A 104 -12.25 3.42 -33.07
N GLU A 105 -12.76 4.19 -34.03
CA GLU A 105 -13.95 5.03 -33.86
C GLU A 105 -15.23 4.23 -33.50
N SER A 106 -15.26 2.91 -33.72
CA SER A 106 -16.38 2.06 -33.32
C SER A 106 -16.59 2.05 -31.80
N LEU A 107 -15.50 2.22 -31.04
CA LEU A 107 -15.48 2.25 -29.57
C LEU A 107 -16.01 3.57 -28.98
N ASN A 108 -16.28 4.59 -29.81
CA ASN A 108 -16.81 5.87 -29.31
C ASN A 108 -18.22 5.76 -28.72
N SER A 109 -19.00 4.75 -29.12
CA SER A 109 -20.37 4.54 -28.66
C SER A 109 -20.40 3.92 -27.26
N ILE A 110 -21.01 4.60 -26.30
CA ILE A 110 -21.10 4.12 -24.91
C ILE A 110 -22.09 2.94 -24.82
N PRO A 111 -21.67 1.72 -24.45
CA PRO A 111 -22.58 0.64 -24.09
C PRO A 111 -23.26 0.95 -22.75
N THR A 112 -24.42 0.33 -22.48
CA THR A 112 -25.06 0.43 -21.15
C THR A 112 -24.37 -0.45 -20.10
N SER A 113 -23.76 -1.54 -20.55
CA SER A 113 -23.02 -2.48 -19.72
C SER A 113 -22.01 -3.28 -20.55
N VAL A 114 -20.97 -3.79 -19.90
CA VAL A 114 -19.87 -4.57 -20.51
C VAL A 114 -19.63 -5.82 -19.66
N SER A 115 -19.24 -6.93 -20.28
CA SER A 115 -18.90 -8.17 -19.58
C SER A 115 -17.57 -8.09 -18.84
N THR A 116 -17.45 -8.83 -17.75
CA THR A 116 -16.19 -9.10 -17.05
C THR A 116 -15.65 -10.47 -17.47
N ASP A 117 -14.36 -10.71 -17.21
CA ASP A 117 -13.74 -12.03 -17.32
C ASP A 117 -13.96 -12.88 -16.04
N GLY A 118 -14.49 -12.25 -14.98
CA GLY A 118 -15.10 -12.90 -13.81
C GLY A 118 -14.96 -12.10 -12.51
N ILE A 119 -15.09 -12.81 -11.38
CA ILE A 119 -15.07 -12.24 -10.03
C ILE A 119 -13.62 -12.01 -9.56
N LEU A 120 -13.34 -10.88 -8.91
CA LEU A 120 -12.00 -10.55 -8.38
C LEU A 120 -11.51 -11.57 -7.34
N THR A 121 -12.38 -12.02 -6.43
CA THR A 121 -12.05 -13.01 -5.38
C THR A 121 -11.78 -14.43 -5.90
N ASN A 122 -11.86 -14.65 -7.23
CA ASN A 122 -11.42 -15.90 -7.87
C ASN A 122 -9.98 -15.81 -8.43
N VAL A 123 -9.37 -14.62 -8.40
CA VAL A 123 -7.92 -14.49 -8.54
C VAL A 123 -7.28 -15.18 -7.33
N MET A 124 -6.25 -16.02 -7.53
CA MET A 124 -5.62 -16.73 -6.41
C MET A 124 -4.60 -15.85 -5.68
N ASN A 125 -3.78 -15.12 -6.45
CA ASN A 125 -2.77 -14.17 -6.00
C ASN A 125 -2.35 -13.27 -7.19
N ILE A 126 -1.41 -12.37 -6.97
CA ILE A 126 -0.91 -11.46 -8.02
C ILE A 126 0.14 -12.08 -8.95
N ASP A 127 0.62 -13.31 -8.74
CA ASP A 127 1.82 -13.85 -9.40
C ASP A 127 1.75 -13.79 -10.92
N GLN A 128 0.61 -14.18 -11.50
CA GLN A 128 0.37 -14.21 -12.94
C GLN A 128 0.16 -12.83 -13.60
N TYR A 129 0.12 -11.75 -12.82
CA TYR A 129 -0.07 -10.38 -13.33
C TYR A 129 1.18 -9.53 -13.13
N VAL A 130 1.45 -8.63 -14.06
CA VAL A 130 2.55 -7.67 -13.96
C VAL A 130 2.18 -6.36 -13.24
N GLY A 131 0.88 -6.10 -13.04
CA GLY A 131 0.39 -4.93 -12.32
C GLY A 131 -1.13 -4.84 -12.26
N ILE A 132 -1.64 -3.87 -11.49
CA ILE A 132 -3.08 -3.65 -11.26
C ILE A 132 -3.53 -2.28 -11.81
N VAL A 133 -4.69 -2.24 -12.45
CA VAL A 133 -5.34 -0.99 -12.89
C VAL A 133 -6.77 -0.92 -12.37
N VAL A 134 -7.05 0.08 -11.54
CA VAL A 134 -8.38 0.40 -10.99
C VAL A 134 -9.02 1.50 -11.84
N VAL A 135 -10.10 1.15 -12.53
CA VAL A 135 -10.91 2.12 -13.28
C VAL A 135 -11.79 2.93 -12.33
N GLY A 136 -11.96 4.22 -12.60
CA GLY A 136 -12.83 5.10 -11.84
C GLY A 136 -14.25 5.20 -12.39
N GLY A 137 -14.84 6.38 -12.22
CA GLY A 137 -16.29 6.58 -12.18
C GLY A 137 -16.83 6.49 -10.76
N ILE A 138 -18.01 7.07 -10.52
CA ILE A 138 -18.56 7.22 -9.16
C ILE A 138 -18.87 5.90 -8.45
N GLY A 139 -19.03 4.79 -9.16
CA GLY A 139 -19.20 3.46 -8.56
C GLY A 139 -17.94 2.92 -7.88
N SER A 140 -16.75 3.36 -8.31
CA SER A 140 -15.48 2.98 -7.65
C SER A 140 -15.44 3.41 -6.18
N LEU A 141 -16.17 4.47 -5.81
CA LEU A 141 -16.21 5.01 -4.44
C LEU A 141 -16.72 4.00 -3.39
N ALA A 142 -17.48 2.97 -3.79
CA ALA A 142 -17.97 1.95 -2.87
C ALA A 142 -16.91 0.90 -2.48
N TYR A 143 -15.77 0.86 -3.19
CA TYR A 143 -14.67 -0.09 -2.95
C TYR A 143 -13.51 0.53 -2.16
N ARG A 144 -13.82 1.50 -1.31
CA ARG A 144 -12.89 2.09 -0.34
C ARG A 144 -12.90 1.24 0.93
N VAL A 145 -11.73 0.94 1.48
CA VAL A 145 -11.61 0.31 2.81
C VAL A 145 -11.77 1.40 3.90
N ASP A 146 -13.00 1.90 4.02
CA ASP A 146 -13.44 2.89 5.02
C ASP A 146 -14.39 2.30 6.09
N GLY A 147 -14.65 0.99 6.03
CA GLY A 147 -15.53 0.28 6.95
C GLY A 147 -17.03 0.56 6.76
N THR A 148 -17.43 1.21 5.66
CA THR A 148 -18.84 1.53 5.37
C THR A 148 -19.25 1.13 3.95
N TYR A 149 -19.59 -0.14 3.78
CA TYR A 149 -19.95 -0.71 2.47
C TYR A 149 -21.46 -0.65 2.17
N TYR A 150 -21.78 -0.46 0.89
CA TYR A 150 -23.16 -0.40 0.39
C TYR A 150 -23.32 -1.34 -0.81
N ALA A 151 -24.50 -1.92 -0.96
CA ALA A 151 -24.84 -2.73 -2.13
C ALA A 151 -24.79 -1.89 -3.42
N GLN A 152 -24.38 -2.50 -4.53
CA GLN A 152 -24.36 -1.89 -5.85
C GLN A 152 -25.36 -2.56 -6.78
N GLY A 153 -26.01 -1.76 -7.63
CA GLY A 153 -26.93 -2.23 -8.66
C GLY A 153 -28.37 -2.39 -8.17
N GLU A 154 -29.22 -2.82 -9.10
CA GLU A 154 -30.66 -3.02 -8.88
C GLU A 154 -31.11 -4.31 -9.59
N GLU A 155 -32.13 -4.96 -9.05
CA GLU A 155 -32.78 -6.15 -9.61
C GLU A 155 -31.78 -7.29 -9.95
N GLU A 156 -31.76 -7.77 -11.19
CA GLU A 156 -30.92 -8.90 -11.65
C GLU A 156 -29.42 -8.58 -11.72
N ARG A 157 -29.01 -7.36 -11.32
CA ARG A 157 -27.61 -6.91 -11.25
C ARG A 157 -27.21 -6.45 -9.84
N GLU A 158 -27.98 -6.78 -8.80
CA GLU A 158 -27.65 -6.43 -7.42
C GLU A 158 -26.45 -7.24 -6.89
N VAL A 159 -25.43 -6.53 -6.42
CA VAL A 159 -24.27 -7.05 -5.68
C VAL A 159 -24.37 -6.55 -4.24
N SER A 160 -24.39 -7.48 -3.29
CA SER A 160 -24.63 -7.16 -1.87
C SER A 160 -23.51 -6.34 -1.24
N ALA A 161 -23.82 -5.59 -0.17
CA ALA A 161 -22.81 -4.81 0.56
C ALA A 161 -21.62 -5.68 1.04
N SER A 162 -21.87 -6.92 1.48
CA SER A 162 -20.81 -7.83 1.91
C SER A 162 -19.94 -8.35 0.76
N MET A 163 -20.49 -8.44 -0.46
CA MET A 163 -19.66 -8.74 -1.65
C MET A 163 -18.80 -7.53 -2.04
N VAL A 164 -19.31 -6.30 -1.86
CA VAL A 164 -18.55 -5.06 -2.09
C VAL A 164 -17.41 -4.93 -1.07
N GLU A 165 -17.69 -5.19 0.20
CA GLU A 165 -16.73 -5.30 1.33
C GLU A 165 -15.61 -6.31 1.02
N GLN A 166 -15.95 -7.58 0.82
CA GLN A 166 -15.00 -8.64 0.47
C GLN A 166 -14.17 -8.30 -0.77
N THR A 167 -14.77 -7.66 -1.78
CA THR A 167 -14.04 -7.25 -2.99
C THR A 167 -13.09 -6.08 -2.72
N ALA A 168 -13.48 -5.11 -1.89
CA ALA A 168 -12.66 -3.95 -1.56
C ALA A 168 -11.43 -4.33 -0.72
N GLU A 169 -11.63 -5.23 0.25
CA GLU A 169 -10.57 -5.77 1.11
C GLU A 169 -9.66 -6.71 0.33
N TYR A 170 -10.21 -7.60 -0.50
CA TYR A 170 -9.37 -8.46 -1.34
C TYR A 170 -8.58 -7.66 -2.41
N LEU A 171 -9.14 -6.56 -2.92
CA LEU A 171 -8.42 -5.64 -3.81
C LEU A 171 -7.29 -4.90 -3.08
N ASN A 172 -7.47 -4.58 -1.79
CA ASN A 172 -6.42 -4.03 -0.93
C ASN A 172 -5.26 -5.02 -0.77
N ASP A 173 -5.57 -6.29 -0.50
CA ASP A 173 -4.58 -7.33 -0.24
C ASP A 173 -3.77 -7.65 -1.51
N LEU A 174 -4.44 -7.78 -2.66
CA LEU A 174 -3.78 -7.91 -3.97
C LEU A 174 -2.89 -6.69 -4.29
N ALA A 175 -3.30 -5.48 -3.92
CA ALA A 175 -2.49 -4.28 -4.13
C ALA A 175 -1.25 -4.23 -3.22
N ILE A 176 -1.36 -4.70 -1.97
CA ILE A 176 -0.22 -4.88 -1.06
C ILE A 176 0.73 -5.94 -1.62
N GLU A 177 0.22 -7.10 -2.03
CA GLU A 177 1.01 -8.17 -2.63
C GLU A 177 1.73 -7.68 -3.89
N ALA A 178 1.04 -6.97 -4.79
CA ALA A 178 1.63 -6.34 -5.96
C ALA A 178 2.83 -5.45 -5.58
N LEU A 179 2.61 -4.51 -4.65
CA LEU A 179 3.63 -3.55 -4.23
C LEU A 179 4.82 -4.24 -3.51
N LEU A 180 4.57 -5.30 -2.74
CA LEU A 180 5.61 -6.13 -2.12
C LEU A 180 6.45 -6.88 -3.17
N GLN A 181 5.84 -7.35 -4.25
CA GLN A 181 6.52 -7.94 -5.41
C GLN A 181 7.10 -6.90 -6.39
N GLY A 182 7.00 -5.59 -6.08
CA GLY A 182 7.47 -4.50 -6.94
C GLY A 182 6.62 -4.22 -8.18
N LYS A 183 5.44 -4.84 -8.29
CA LYS A 183 4.47 -4.65 -9.38
C LYS A 183 3.69 -3.34 -9.15
N PRO A 184 3.54 -2.47 -10.17
CA PRO A 184 2.85 -1.20 -10.01
C PRO A 184 1.33 -1.36 -9.94
N VAL A 185 0.71 -0.41 -9.23
CA VAL A 185 -0.75 -0.28 -9.13
C VAL A 185 -1.17 1.12 -9.62
N MET A 186 -2.24 1.19 -10.40
CA MET A 186 -2.81 2.44 -10.91
C MET A 186 -4.26 2.60 -10.49
N ALA A 187 -4.71 3.83 -10.22
CA ALA A 187 -6.14 4.13 -10.06
C ALA A 187 -6.56 5.47 -10.66
N GLN A 188 -7.72 5.51 -11.31
CA GLN A 188 -8.14 6.64 -12.15
C GLN A 188 -9.21 7.52 -11.50
N CYS A 189 -9.11 8.84 -11.63
CA CYS A 189 -10.20 9.81 -11.40
C CYS A 189 -10.88 9.75 -10.01
N HIS A 190 -12.04 9.11 -9.87
CA HIS A 190 -12.68 8.84 -8.58
C HIS A 190 -12.08 7.59 -7.90
N GLY A 191 -11.71 6.59 -8.70
CA GLY A 191 -10.99 5.40 -8.28
C GLY A 191 -9.60 5.73 -7.73
N ALA A 192 -9.00 6.87 -8.09
CA ALA A 192 -7.79 7.42 -7.47
C ALA A 192 -7.89 7.58 -5.94
N SER A 193 -9.11 7.58 -5.39
CA SER A 193 -9.32 7.53 -3.94
C SER A 193 -9.14 6.12 -3.34
N ILE A 194 -9.35 5.03 -4.09
CA ILE A 194 -9.21 3.65 -3.58
C ILE A 194 -7.80 3.40 -3.01
N PRO A 195 -6.68 3.74 -3.67
CA PRO A 195 -5.34 3.59 -3.07
C PRO A 195 -5.06 4.47 -1.85
N ALA A 196 -5.84 5.53 -1.65
CA ALA A 196 -5.78 6.29 -0.40
C ALA A 196 -6.53 5.58 0.74
N PHE A 197 -7.57 4.82 0.41
CA PHE A 197 -8.29 3.98 1.38
C PHE A 197 -7.67 2.60 1.60
N TRP A 198 -6.79 2.12 0.74
CA TRP A 198 -6.00 0.93 1.03
C TRP A 198 -5.20 1.11 2.34
N ARG A 199 -5.18 0.05 3.16
CA ARG A 199 -4.73 0.03 4.55
C ARG A 199 -3.51 -0.87 4.69
N ILE A 200 -2.44 -0.34 5.27
CA ILE A 200 -1.25 -1.14 5.60
C ILE A 200 -1.58 -1.99 6.85
N PRO A 201 -1.44 -3.33 6.80
CA PRO A 201 -1.64 -4.20 7.96
C PRO A 201 -0.75 -3.81 9.15
N ASP A 202 -1.19 -4.16 10.36
CA ASP A 202 -0.49 -3.88 11.63
C ASP A 202 -0.18 -2.40 11.92
N THR A 203 -0.83 -1.48 11.21
CA THR A 203 -0.75 -0.03 11.47
C THR A 203 -2.09 0.51 11.98
N SER A 204 -2.09 1.67 12.65
CA SER A 204 -3.32 2.39 12.99
C SER A 204 -3.04 3.87 13.25
N GLY A 205 -4.00 4.72 12.87
CA GLY A 205 -3.95 6.17 13.02
C GLY A 205 -5.25 6.74 13.60
N PRO A 206 -5.29 8.04 13.93
CA PRO A 206 -6.50 8.71 14.35
C PRO A 206 -7.44 8.98 13.16
N GLY A 207 -8.75 8.99 13.40
CA GLY A 207 -9.74 9.38 12.38
C GLY A 207 -9.96 8.30 11.32
N GLU A 208 -9.89 8.68 10.04
CA GLU A 208 -10.14 7.78 8.89
C GLU A 208 -9.08 6.67 8.75
N GLU A 209 -7.93 6.80 9.44
CA GLU A 209 -6.88 5.78 9.51
C GLU A 209 -7.02 4.81 10.71
N ALA A 210 -8.19 4.78 11.36
CA ALA A 210 -8.46 3.83 12.44
C ALA A 210 -8.37 2.35 11.99
N LEU A 211 -8.58 2.09 10.69
CA LEU A 211 -8.45 0.78 10.03
C LEU A 211 -7.03 0.51 9.50
N GLY A 212 -6.07 1.40 9.75
CA GLY A 212 -4.72 1.34 9.21
C GLY A 212 -4.30 2.62 8.49
N TYR A 213 -2.99 2.86 8.40
CA TYR A 213 -2.43 3.95 7.61
C TYR A 213 -2.75 3.77 6.13
N SER A 214 -3.02 4.89 5.47
CA SER A 214 -3.17 4.93 4.01
C SER A 214 -1.89 4.45 3.32
N LEU A 215 -2.03 3.61 2.27
CA LEU A 215 -0.91 3.31 1.36
C LEU A 215 -0.33 4.58 0.71
N LEU A 216 -1.10 5.67 0.62
CA LEU A 216 -0.67 6.98 0.11
C LEU A 216 -0.41 8.03 1.20
N LYS A 217 -0.35 7.64 2.49
CA LYS A 217 -0.03 8.58 3.58
C LYS A 217 1.28 9.31 3.33
N ASP A 218 1.29 10.64 3.49
CA ASP A 218 2.43 11.53 3.19
C ASP A 218 2.89 11.51 1.71
N GLN A 219 2.17 10.83 0.82
CA GLN A 219 2.48 10.73 -0.61
C GLN A 219 1.57 11.63 -1.46
N ASN A 220 1.91 11.77 -2.74
CA ASN A 220 1.11 12.57 -3.68
C ASN A 220 -0.03 11.74 -4.27
N SER A 221 -1.18 12.37 -4.51
CA SER A 221 -2.24 11.76 -5.33
C SER A 221 -2.95 12.79 -6.18
N ALA A 222 -3.12 12.51 -7.46
CA ALA A 222 -4.15 13.11 -8.29
C ALA A 222 -5.53 12.51 -7.94
N GLY A 223 -6.57 12.96 -8.64
CA GLY A 223 -7.93 12.50 -8.47
C GLY A 223 -8.92 13.59 -8.84
N TYR A 224 -10.19 13.22 -8.99
CA TYR A 224 -11.20 14.10 -9.56
C TYR A 224 -11.31 15.44 -8.80
N PRO A 225 -11.16 16.61 -9.48
CA PRO A 225 -11.09 17.94 -8.86
C PRO A 225 -12.42 18.44 -8.30
N GLU A 226 -12.83 17.86 -7.17
CA GLU A 226 -13.97 18.30 -6.36
C GLU A 226 -13.63 18.40 -4.87
N SER A 227 -14.49 19.11 -4.12
CA SER A 227 -14.28 19.32 -2.68
C SER A 227 -14.40 18.05 -1.85
N ALA A 228 -15.11 17.02 -2.33
CA ALA A 228 -15.17 15.73 -1.66
C ALA A 228 -13.83 15.00 -1.76
N THR A 229 -13.26 14.82 -2.96
CA THR A 229 -11.91 14.27 -3.18
C THR A 229 -10.84 15.00 -2.35
N LEU A 230 -10.86 16.34 -2.36
CA LEU A 230 -9.94 17.15 -1.55
C LEU A 230 -10.04 16.81 -0.05
N GLY A 231 -11.25 16.87 0.53
CA GLY A 231 -11.45 16.61 1.95
C GLY A 231 -11.14 15.16 2.33
N THR A 232 -11.48 14.22 1.45
CA THR A 232 -11.17 12.80 1.57
C THR A 232 -9.66 12.55 1.66
N LEU A 233 -8.88 13.03 0.69
CA LEU A 233 -7.43 12.78 0.65
C LEU A 233 -6.70 13.51 1.78
N GLN A 234 -7.12 14.73 2.12
CA GLN A 234 -6.57 15.47 3.25
C GLN A 234 -6.86 14.84 4.61
N ALA A 235 -7.96 14.10 4.78
CA ALA A 235 -8.28 13.39 6.03
C ALA A 235 -7.38 12.17 6.29
N LEU A 236 -6.64 11.71 5.26
CA LEU A 236 -5.73 10.57 5.28
C LEU A 236 -4.25 11.02 5.18
N ASP A 237 -3.97 12.30 5.40
CA ASP A 237 -2.66 12.95 5.19
C ASP A 237 -2.06 12.71 3.78
N VAL A 238 -2.91 12.54 2.75
CA VAL A 238 -2.47 12.41 1.35
C VAL A 238 -2.34 13.80 0.72
N ILE A 239 -1.20 14.04 0.06
CA ILE A 239 -0.89 15.31 -0.60
C ILE A 239 -1.63 15.40 -1.94
N TYR A 240 -2.84 15.96 -1.89
CA TYR A 240 -3.67 16.08 -3.09
C TYR A 240 -3.11 17.06 -4.14
N ARG A 241 -3.08 16.62 -5.40
CA ARG A 241 -2.58 17.33 -6.58
C ARG A 241 -3.71 17.56 -7.61
N PRO A 242 -4.59 18.57 -7.40
CA PRO A 242 -5.76 18.81 -8.25
C PRO A 242 -5.49 19.25 -9.69
N ASN A 243 -4.24 19.61 -10.00
CA ASN A 243 -3.85 20.14 -11.32
C ASN A 243 -2.95 19.18 -12.10
N ASP A 244 -2.39 18.17 -11.45
CA ASP A 244 -1.49 17.21 -12.07
C ASP A 244 -2.35 16.16 -12.77
N ARG A 245 -2.11 15.89 -14.06
CA ARG A 245 -2.89 14.91 -14.84
C ARG A 245 -2.74 13.50 -14.30
N VAL A 246 -1.52 13.18 -13.88
CA VAL A 246 -1.09 11.91 -13.30
C VAL A 246 -0.06 12.24 -12.22
N THR A 247 -0.10 11.51 -11.10
CA THR A 247 0.96 11.50 -10.08
C THR A 247 1.48 10.09 -9.88
N ILE A 248 2.76 9.97 -9.58
CA ILE A 248 3.41 8.71 -9.21
C ILE A 248 3.97 8.88 -7.80
N SER A 249 3.67 7.91 -6.96
CA SER A 249 4.05 7.87 -5.54
C SER A 249 4.60 6.50 -5.18
N ASN A 250 5.42 6.45 -4.12
CA ASN A 250 5.72 5.18 -3.48
C ASN A 250 4.54 4.76 -2.59
N ALA A 251 4.56 3.54 -2.06
CA ALA A 251 3.78 3.23 -0.86
C ALA A 251 4.32 4.01 0.36
N HIS A 252 3.46 4.29 1.34
CA HIS A 252 3.88 4.87 2.62
C HIS A 252 4.90 3.95 3.34
N SER A 253 5.87 4.55 4.04
CA SER A 253 7.07 3.87 4.56
C SER A 253 6.84 2.80 5.63
N ALA A 254 5.61 2.69 6.17
CA ALA A 254 5.22 1.58 7.03
C ALA A 254 5.05 0.25 6.25
N LEU A 255 4.82 0.29 4.94
CA LEU A 255 4.90 -0.90 4.10
C LEU A 255 6.39 -1.22 3.87
N THR A 256 6.99 -1.95 4.81
CA THR A 256 8.41 -2.35 4.74
C THR A 256 8.60 -3.41 3.67
N THR A 257 9.17 -3.03 2.52
CA THR A 257 9.48 -3.96 1.43
C THR A 257 11.00 -4.08 1.24
N SER A 258 11.46 -5.24 0.79
CA SER A 258 12.86 -5.44 0.33
C SER A 258 13.20 -4.52 -0.86
N TYR A 259 12.17 -4.09 -1.59
CA TYR A 259 12.24 -3.42 -2.87
C TYR A 259 11.59 -2.02 -2.83
N SER A 260 11.81 -1.24 -1.76
CA SER A 260 11.04 -0.01 -1.51
C SER A 260 11.18 1.08 -2.58
N ALA A 261 12.12 0.91 -3.52
CA ALA A 261 12.30 1.76 -4.69
C ALA A 261 11.37 1.42 -5.87
N THR A 262 10.81 0.20 -5.94
CA THR A 262 10.02 -0.31 -7.09
C THR A 262 8.51 -0.25 -6.89
N ALA A 263 8.03 -0.29 -5.64
CA ALA A 263 6.60 -0.20 -5.31
C ALA A 263 5.98 1.15 -5.73
N LYS A 264 5.29 1.20 -6.88
CA LYS A 264 4.64 2.42 -7.40
C LYS A 264 3.12 2.40 -7.37
N ILE A 265 2.56 3.47 -6.82
CA ILE A 265 1.15 3.82 -6.87
C ILE A 265 1.00 5.00 -7.83
N ILE A 266 0.25 4.82 -8.91
CA ILE A 266 -0.03 5.85 -9.91
C ILE A 266 -1.49 6.28 -9.79
N THR A 267 -1.75 7.58 -9.69
CA THR A 267 -3.13 8.08 -9.70
C THR A 267 -3.36 9.13 -10.76
N THR A 268 -4.57 9.16 -11.34
CA THR A 268 -4.93 10.05 -12.45
C THR A 268 -6.05 10.99 -12.06
N ARG A 269 -6.09 12.17 -12.67
CA ARG A 269 -7.03 13.24 -12.31
C ARG A 269 -8.45 13.02 -12.80
N ASP A 270 -8.62 12.69 -14.08
CA ASP A 270 -9.90 12.84 -14.76
C ASP A 270 -10.07 11.88 -15.95
N TRP A 271 -11.30 11.88 -16.47
CA TRP A 271 -11.81 10.95 -17.47
C TRP A 271 -11.52 11.32 -18.93
N TYR A 272 -10.86 12.46 -19.19
CA TYR A 272 -10.63 12.87 -20.58
C TYR A 272 -9.76 11.82 -21.28
N PRO A 273 -10.12 11.36 -22.48
CA PRO A 273 -9.39 10.27 -23.13
C PRO A 273 -7.92 10.63 -23.40
N GLN A 274 -7.60 11.92 -23.55
CA GLN A 274 -6.23 12.45 -23.57
C GLN A 274 -5.47 12.25 -22.24
N THR A 275 -6.13 12.42 -21.10
CA THR A 275 -5.57 12.16 -19.75
C THR A 275 -5.39 10.67 -19.53
N VAL A 276 -6.39 9.86 -19.91
CA VAL A 276 -6.35 8.39 -19.78
C VAL A 276 -5.25 7.79 -20.65
N ALA A 277 -5.09 8.25 -21.90
CA ALA A 277 -3.98 7.84 -22.76
C ALA A 277 -2.61 8.25 -22.18
N HIS A 278 -2.48 9.47 -21.66
CA HIS A 278 -1.25 9.90 -20.99
C HIS A 278 -0.94 9.02 -19.76
N ALA A 279 -1.94 8.70 -18.95
CA ALA A 279 -1.82 7.79 -17.81
C ALA A 279 -1.43 6.37 -18.23
N ALA A 280 -2.06 5.81 -19.25
CA ALA A 280 -1.73 4.48 -19.76
C ALA A 280 -0.25 4.40 -20.19
N ARG A 281 0.27 5.42 -20.89
CA ARG A 281 1.71 5.49 -21.18
C ARG A 281 2.53 5.63 -19.89
N THR A 282 2.10 6.41 -18.90
CA THR A 282 2.78 6.48 -17.60
C THR A 282 2.85 5.13 -16.88
N PHE A 283 1.78 4.32 -16.91
CA PHE A 283 1.74 2.98 -16.31
C PHE A 283 2.65 2.00 -17.07
N LEU A 284 2.56 1.99 -18.40
CA LEU A 284 3.44 1.19 -19.26
C LEU A 284 4.92 1.57 -19.07
N ASN A 285 5.23 2.86 -18.96
CA ASN A 285 6.58 3.29 -18.60
C ASN A 285 6.98 2.66 -17.27
N VAL A 286 6.16 2.72 -16.21
CA VAL A 286 6.52 2.12 -14.91
C VAL A 286 6.70 0.61 -15.01
N LEU A 287 5.84 -0.13 -15.73
CA LEU A 287 6.00 -1.57 -15.99
C LEU A 287 7.32 -1.90 -16.71
N GLU A 288 7.57 -1.24 -17.84
CA GLU A 288 8.76 -1.46 -18.68
C GLU A 288 10.06 -1.01 -17.99
N THR A 289 9.94 -0.17 -16.97
CA THR A 289 11.08 0.52 -16.34
C THR A 289 11.22 0.22 -14.86
N PHE A 290 10.66 -0.90 -14.42
CA PHE A 290 11.05 -1.58 -13.20
C PHE A 290 11.20 -3.07 -13.52
N PRO A 291 12.43 -3.61 -13.52
CA PRO A 291 12.62 -5.03 -13.75
C PRO A 291 11.85 -5.84 -12.71
N LEU A 292 11.01 -6.78 -13.17
CA LEU A 292 10.55 -7.90 -12.35
C LEU A 292 11.79 -8.69 -11.89
N ASP A 293 11.70 -9.45 -10.79
CA ASP A 293 12.87 -10.09 -10.15
C ASP A 293 13.74 -10.97 -11.09
N ARG A 294 13.18 -11.42 -12.23
CA ARG A 294 13.91 -12.15 -13.27
C ARG A 294 15.08 -11.36 -13.87
N THR A 295 14.91 -10.07 -14.20
CA THR A 295 15.93 -9.26 -14.89
C THR A 295 16.92 -8.55 -13.98
N LYS A 296 16.77 -8.66 -12.64
CA LYS A 296 17.72 -8.11 -11.66
C LYS A 296 18.95 -9.00 -11.44
N THR A 297 18.85 -10.31 -11.73
CA THR A 297 19.89 -11.29 -11.36
C THR A 297 20.93 -11.57 -12.44
N SER A 298 20.65 -11.22 -13.70
CA SER A 298 21.59 -11.32 -14.82
C SER A 298 22.67 -10.23 -14.74
N GLU A 299 23.92 -10.60 -14.97
CA GLU A 299 25.05 -9.67 -15.14
C GLU A 299 24.88 -8.89 -16.46
N ILE A 300 24.98 -7.55 -16.40
CA ILE A 300 24.84 -6.66 -17.56
C ILE A 300 26.17 -5.94 -17.78
N ASN A 301 26.81 -6.19 -18.92
CA ASN A 301 28.09 -5.62 -19.31
C ASN A 301 27.87 -4.30 -20.06
N ALA A 302 28.22 -3.17 -19.43
CA ALA A 302 28.02 -1.83 -19.98
C ALA A 302 29.36 -1.18 -20.35
N LEU A 303 29.49 -0.69 -21.59
CA LEU A 303 30.65 0.08 -22.06
C LEU A 303 30.32 1.58 -22.10
N VAL A 304 31.01 2.38 -21.28
CA VAL A 304 30.96 3.84 -21.35
C VAL A 304 31.96 4.37 -22.38
N ILE A 305 31.47 4.93 -23.48
CA ILE A 305 32.30 5.53 -24.54
C ILE A 305 32.39 7.04 -24.32
N HIS A 306 33.61 7.55 -24.14
CA HIS A 306 33.89 8.94 -23.75
C HIS A 306 35.15 9.52 -24.43
N GLY A 307 35.50 10.76 -24.10
CA GLY A 307 36.65 11.50 -24.66
C GLY A 307 37.82 11.75 -23.69
N GLY A 308 37.80 11.19 -22.49
CA GLY A 308 38.81 11.36 -21.44
C GLY A 308 38.27 12.04 -20.19
N ALA A 309 39.12 12.15 -19.15
CA ALA A 309 38.79 12.91 -17.95
C ALA A 309 38.86 14.43 -18.22
N LEU A 310 38.04 15.21 -17.53
CA LEU A 310 38.14 16.65 -17.51
C LEU A 310 39.44 17.07 -16.81
N ASP A 311 40.35 17.76 -17.52
CA ASP A 311 41.51 18.40 -16.90
C ASP A 311 41.13 19.80 -16.36
N PRO A 312 41.08 20.02 -15.03
CA PRO A 312 40.74 21.32 -14.44
C PRO A 312 41.82 22.38 -14.65
N GLU A 313 43.08 21.99 -14.88
CA GLU A 313 44.20 22.92 -15.11
C GLU A 313 44.20 23.49 -16.53
N ASN A 314 43.59 22.77 -17.49
CA ASN A 314 43.50 23.14 -18.91
C ASN A 314 42.08 23.57 -19.36
N CYS A 315 41.19 23.88 -18.42
CA CYS A 315 39.76 24.01 -18.71
C CYS A 315 39.35 25.41 -19.21
N GLY A 316 38.62 25.49 -20.34
CA GLY A 316 38.02 26.74 -20.85
C GLY A 316 37.17 26.56 -22.12
N PRO A 317 36.36 27.58 -22.50
CA PRO A 317 35.30 27.47 -23.53
C PRO A 317 35.79 27.41 -24.99
N GLU A 318 37.10 27.39 -25.23
CA GLU A 318 37.70 27.16 -26.55
C GLU A 318 38.58 25.89 -26.59
N ASN A 319 38.72 25.16 -25.47
CA ASN A 319 39.58 23.97 -25.41
C ASN A 319 38.83 22.72 -25.90
N LYS A 320 38.99 22.38 -27.18
CA LYS A 320 38.46 21.14 -27.79
C LYS A 320 39.23 19.86 -27.44
N ASP A 321 40.26 19.92 -26.59
CA ASP A 321 41.03 18.75 -26.15
C ASP A 321 40.47 18.06 -24.89
N ASN A 322 39.58 18.74 -24.13
CA ASN A 322 38.84 18.14 -23.02
C ASN A 322 37.54 17.50 -23.51
N ASP A 323 37.08 16.42 -22.87
CA ASP A 323 35.80 15.79 -23.21
C ASP A 323 34.60 16.71 -22.99
N VAL A 324 34.71 17.70 -22.09
CA VAL A 324 33.69 18.72 -21.82
C VAL A 324 34.33 20.12 -21.68
N PRO A 325 33.81 21.18 -22.32
CA PRO A 325 34.25 22.55 -22.08
C PRO A 325 33.71 23.09 -20.75
N CYS A 326 34.49 23.86 -20.00
CA CYS A 326 33.94 24.64 -18.89
C CYS A 326 33.79 26.12 -19.26
N ASN A 327 32.59 26.65 -19.02
CA ASN A 327 32.28 28.06 -19.14
C ASN A 327 32.97 28.95 -18.08
N HIS A 328 33.53 28.36 -17.01
CA HIS A 328 34.10 29.08 -15.87
C HIS A 328 35.50 28.56 -15.48
N GLY A 329 36.55 29.16 -16.05
CA GLY A 329 37.93 28.86 -15.64
C GLY A 329 38.18 29.24 -14.17
N GLY A 330 38.46 28.25 -13.32
CA GLY A 330 38.71 28.46 -11.88
C GLY A 330 38.51 27.27 -10.95
N GLY A 331 37.89 26.17 -11.41
CA GLY A 331 37.83 24.90 -10.66
C GLY A 331 36.81 24.82 -9.51
N GLU A 332 36.02 25.86 -9.25
CA GLU A 332 34.96 25.84 -8.22
C GLU A 332 33.58 25.40 -8.74
N SER A 333 33.42 25.30 -10.07
CA SER A 333 32.22 24.81 -10.75
C SER A 333 32.63 24.14 -12.06
N LEU A 334 32.80 22.81 -12.05
CA LEU A 334 33.18 22.02 -13.20
C LEU A 334 31.97 21.24 -13.74
N PRO A 335 31.87 21.04 -15.05
CA PRO A 335 30.85 20.17 -15.63
C PRO A 335 31.13 18.70 -15.26
N ALA A 336 30.11 17.86 -15.39
CA ALA A 336 30.24 16.43 -15.12
C ALA A 336 30.97 15.70 -16.24
N ASP A 337 31.85 14.76 -15.91
CA ASP A 337 32.58 13.95 -16.89
C ASP A 337 32.27 12.44 -16.78
N TYR A 338 32.96 11.62 -17.57
CA TYR A 338 32.75 10.16 -17.55
C TYR A 338 33.06 9.54 -16.18
N THR A 339 33.86 10.18 -15.32
CA THR A 339 34.17 9.67 -13.97
C THR A 339 32.98 9.81 -13.05
N ASP A 340 32.19 10.88 -13.16
CA ASP A 340 30.89 11.01 -12.49
C ASP A 340 29.93 9.92 -12.96
N LEU A 341 29.83 9.70 -14.28
CA LEU A 341 29.01 8.64 -14.87
C LEU A 341 29.43 7.23 -14.39
N MET A 342 30.74 6.95 -14.35
CA MET A 342 31.24 5.68 -13.82
C MET A 342 31.02 5.54 -12.31
N ASN A 343 31.06 6.63 -11.53
CA ASN A 343 30.68 6.60 -10.12
C ASN A 343 29.20 6.26 -9.93
N VAL A 344 28.32 6.76 -10.81
CA VAL A 344 26.89 6.41 -10.84
C VAL A 344 26.68 4.93 -11.17
N LEU A 345 27.27 4.43 -12.25
CA LEU A 345 27.04 3.05 -12.69
C LEU A 345 27.64 2.01 -11.73
N ASN A 346 28.73 2.34 -11.04
CA ASN A 346 29.38 1.48 -10.03
C ASN A 346 28.88 1.71 -8.58
N ALA A 347 27.85 2.53 -8.39
CA ALA A 347 27.26 2.73 -7.07
C ALA A 347 26.34 1.57 -6.69
N ASN A 348 26.82 0.71 -5.78
CA ASN A 348 25.97 -0.26 -5.11
C ASN A 348 25.18 0.45 -4.01
N GLU A 349 23.97 0.92 -4.30
CA GLU A 349 23.03 1.26 -3.22
C GLU A 349 22.44 -0.03 -2.64
N ASN A 350 22.08 -0.03 -1.35
CA ASN A 350 21.79 -1.28 -0.63
C ASN A 350 20.45 -1.97 -1.03
N ASN A 351 19.65 -1.39 -1.94
CA ASN A 351 18.24 -1.75 -2.18
C ASN A 351 17.80 -1.72 -3.67
N ASP A 352 18.71 -1.75 -4.65
CA ASP A 352 18.33 -1.69 -6.09
C ASP A 352 18.61 -2.97 -6.90
N ASP A 353 19.42 -3.89 -6.36
CA ASP A 353 19.76 -5.20 -6.93
C ASP A 353 20.34 -5.18 -8.37
N PHE A 354 20.83 -4.04 -8.88
CA PHE A 354 21.39 -3.99 -10.24
C PHE A 354 22.78 -4.62 -10.33
N ASN A 355 22.91 -5.68 -11.12
CA ASN A 355 24.19 -6.36 -11.38
C ASN A 355 24.91 -5.81 -12.64
N LEU A 356 25.43 -4.57 -12.55
CA LEU A 356 26.15 -3.91 -13.64
C LEU A 356 27.67 -4.17 -13.59
N VAL A 357 28.25 -4.63 -14.69
CA VAL A 357 29.70 -4.72 -14.92
C VAL A 357 30.08 -3.63 -15.93
N ASN A 358 30.73 -2.57 -15.44
CA ASN A 358 30.99 -1.37 -16.23
C ASN A 358 32.46 -1.29 -16.68
N ASP A 359 32.71 -1.20 -17.98
CA ASP A 359 34.00 -0.81 -18.56
C ASP A 359 33.91 0.54 -19.31
N HIS A 360 35.02 1.08 -19.77
CA HIS A 360 35.04 2.35 -20.49
C HIS A 360 36.05 2.41 -21.65
N LEU A 361 35.69 3.13 -22.70
CA LEU A 361 36.53 3.38 -23.88
C LEU A 361 36.80 4.89 -24.04
N ASP A 362 38.05 5.29 -23.77
CA ASP A 362 38.53 6.65 -24.05
C ASP A 362 38.95 6.76 -25.52
N LEU A 363 38.13 7.44 -26.31
CA LEU A 363 38.36 7.64 -27.74
C LEU A 363 39.54 8.58 -28.06
N SER A 364 40.11 9.29 -27.07
CA SER A 364 41.29 10.14 -27.26
C SER A 364 42.62 9.38 -27.14
N THR A 365 42.64 8.25 -26.42
CA THR A 365 43.87 7.48 -26.13
C THR A 365 43.85 6.03 -26.61
N THR A 366 42.73 5.53 -27.14
CA THR A 366 42.60 4.14 -27.61
C THR A 366 43.57 3.74 -28.74
N GLU A 367 43.98 2.46 -28.76
CA GLU A 367 44.71 1.84 -29.87
C GLU A 367 43.77 1.20 -30.93
N LEU A 368 42.45 1.18 -30.69
CA LEU A 368 41.42 0.63 -31.59
C LEU A 368 41.33 1.44 -32.90
N ASP A 369 41.32 0.79 -34.06
CA ASP A 369 41.11 1.50 -35.34
C ASP A 369 39.64 1.88 -35.51
N LEU A 370 39.28 3.08 -35.04
CA LEU A 370 37.93 3.63 -35.17
C LEU A 370 37.49 3.80 -36.64
N SER A 371 38.40 3.78 -37.62
CA SER A 371 38.04 3.79 -39.05
C SER A 371 37.75 2.39 -39.63
N ASN A 372 37.70 1.37 -38.77
CA ASN A 372 37.43 -0.03 -39.12
C ASN A 372 36.20 -0.56 -38.36
N GLU A 373 35.01 -0.35 -38.93
CA GLU A 373 33.71 -0.76 -38.36
C GLU A 373 33.71 -2.20 -37.82
N ALA A 374 34.31 -3.14 -38.56
CA ALA A 374 34.35 -4.55 -38.17
C ALA A 374 35.22 -4.83 -36.92
N GLU A 375 36.25 -4.03 -36.69
CA GLU A 375 37.11 -4.12 -35.50
C GLU A 375 36.41 -3.50 -34.28
N VAL A 376 35.72 -2.38 -34.47
CA VAL A 376 34.85 -1.78 -33.45
C VAL A 376 33.72 -2.73 -33.05
N LEU A 377 33.01 -3.33 -34.02
CA LEU A 377 31.97 -4.34 -33.75
C LEU A 377 32.50 -5.58 -33.03
N THR A 378 33.72 -6.01 -33.36
CA THR A 378 34.38 -7.12 -32.63
C THR A 378 34.66 -6.73 -31.17
N TYR A 379 34.97 -5.47 -30.88
CA TYR A 379 35.15 -4.96 -29.52
C TYR A 379 33.82 -4.81 -28.77
N PHE A 380 32.74 -4.42 -29.45
CA PHE A 380 31.40 -4.31 -28.84
C PHE A 380 30.75 -5.65 -28.51
N ALA A 381 31.19 -6.76 -29.12
CA ALA A 381 30.60 -8.09 -28.93
C ALA A 381 30.72 -8.66 -27.51
N ASP A 382 31.56 -8.07 -26.65
CA ASP A 382 31.71 -8.45 -25.23
C ASP A 382 30.76 -7.64 -24.29
N TYR A 383 29.87 -6.79 -24.84
CA TYR A 383 28.99 -5.89 -24.07
C TYR A 383 27.51 -6.03 -24.44
N ASP A 384 26.65 -5.80 -23.45
CA ASP A 384 25.20 -5.79 -23.56
C ASP A 384 24.66 -4.39 -23.87
N VAL A 385 25.30 -3.34 -23.33
CA VAL A 385 24.89 -1.93 -23.49
C VAL A 385 26.06 -1.00 -23.79
N ILE A 386 25.91 -0.16 -24.80
CA ILE A 386 26.83 0.94 -25.12
C ILE A 386 26.25 2.26 -24.59
N VAL A 387 26.93 2.87 -23.63
CA VAL A 387 26.58 4.19 -23.08
C VAL A 387 27.47 5.24 -23.72
N PHE A 388 26.89 6.08 -24.58
CA PHE A 388 27.65 7.14 -25.26
C PHE A 388 27.51 8.46 -24.52
N PHE A 389 28.60 8.93 -23.92
CA PHE A 389 28.69 10.17 -23.15
C PHE A 389 29.90 10.97 -23.65
N LYS A 390 29.68 11.88 -24.60
CA LYS A 390 30.77 12.64 -25.25
C LYS A 390 30.35 13.99 -25.81
N HIS A 391 30.91 15.09 -25.29
CA HIS A 391 30.53 16.46 -25.67
C HIS A 391 31.12 16.87 -27.01
N TRP A 392 32.45 16.94 -27.12
CA TRP A 392 33.16 17.47 -28.29
C TRP A 392 33.97 16.38 -29.01
N SER A 393 33.29 15.62 -29.87
CA SER A 393 33.91 14.48 -30.54
C SER A 393 34.54 14.83 -31.89
N THR A 394 35.82 15.20 -31.86
CA THR A 394 36.70 15.33 -33.04
C THR A 394 37.24 13.99 -33.56
N VAL A 395 37.01 12.89 -32.81
CA VAL A 395 37.64 11.56 -33.02
C VAL A 395 36.61 10.47 -33.35
N ILE A 396 35.32 10.81 -33.46
CA ILE A 396 34.31 9.84 -33.92
C ILE A 396 34.25 9.86 -35.45
N THR A 397 34.51 8.69 -36.05
CA THR A 397 34.44 8.43 -37.48
C THR A 397 33.01 8.07 -37.90
N ASP A 398 32.74 8.03 -39.21
CA ASP A 398 31.47 7.50 -39.71
C ASP A 398 31.37 5.98 -39.44
N GLU A 399 32.49 5.26 -39.53
CA GLU A 399 32.58 3.82 -39.27
C GLU A 399 32.31 3.45 -37.80
N MET A 400 32.76 4.27 -36.84
CA MET A 400 32.43 4.12 -35.42
C MET A 400 30.94 4.34 -35.15
N GLN A 401 30.33 5.33 -35.82
CA GLN A 401 28.88 5.55 -35.70
C GLN A 401 28.09 4.39 -36.31
N GLN A 402 28.52 3.88 -37.47
CA GLN A 402 27.88 2.74 -38.11
C GLN A 402 28.00 1.48 -37.24
N ALA A 403 29.13 1.26 -36.56
CA ALA A 403 29.27 0.16 -35.59
C ALA A 403 28.28 0.28 -34.41
N ILE A 404 28.00 1.47 -33.90
CA ILE A 404 26.98 1.68 -32.86
C ILE A 404 25.57 1.41 -33.41
N VAL A 405 25.28 1.83 -34.65
CA VAL A 405 24.00 1.51 -35.32
C VAL A 405 23.84 -0.02 -35.45
N THR A 406 24.84 -0.68 -36.03
CA THR A 406 24.84 -2.13 -36.27
C THR A 406 24.85 -2.94 -34.98
N PHE A 407 25.41 -2.41 -33.87
CA PHE A 407 25.29 -3.04 -32.55
C PHE A 407 23.85 -3.04 -32.04
N ALA A 408 23.16 -1.89 -32.12
CA ALA A 408 21.73 -1.82 -31.80
C ALA A 408 20.91 -2.75 -32.71
N ASP A 409 21.20 -2.74 -34.01
CA ASP A 409 20.55 -3.60 -35.01
C ASP A 409 20.71 -5.11 -34.77
N ASN A 410 21.68 -5.51 -33.95
CA ASN A 410 21.92 -6.91 -33.58
C ASN A 410 21.40 -7.26 -32.17
N GLY A 411 20.46 -6.48 -31.63
CA GLY A 411 19.87 -6.73 -30.30
C GLY A 411 20.54 -5.99 -29.14
N GLY A 412 21.60 -5.23 -29.40
CA GLY A 412 22.34 -4.51 -28.37
C GLY A 412 21.63 -3.26 -27.82
N GLY A 413 21.95 -2.89 -26.59
CA GLY A 413 21.46 -1.67 -25.96
C GLY A 413 22.27 -0.44 -26.29
N VAL A 414 21.64 0.69 -26.62
CA VAL A 414 22.37 1.97 -26.81
C VAL A 414 21.73 3.10 -26.00
N VAL A 415 22.51 3.68 -25.09
CA VAL A 415 22.09 4.81 -24.24
C VAL A 415 22.88 6.06 -24.61
N GLY A 416 22.25 7.00 -25.30
CA GLY A 416 22.82 8.30 -25.62
C GLY A 416 22.55 9.31 -24.50
N LEU A 417 23.61 9.85 -23.90
CA LEU A 417 23.49 10.87 -22.85
C LEU A 417 24.05 12.22 -23.32
N HIS A 418 23.36 13.29 -22.90
CA HIS A 418 23.81 14.67 -23.09
C HIS A 418 24.07 14.96 -24.57
N HIS A 419 25.29 15.33 -24.96
CA HIS A 419 25.66 15.68 -26.33
C HIS A 419 25.89 14.47 -27.26
N ALA A 420 25.50 13.25 -26.87
CA ALA A 420 25.58 12.05 -27.70
C ALA A 420 25.06 12.23 -29.14
N LEU A 421 24.10 13.15 -29.38
CA LEU A 421 23.46 13.41 -30.67
C LEU A 421 23.68 14.85 -31.22
N TYR A 422 24.70 15.55 -30.71
CA TYR A 422 25.05 16.92 -31.09
C TYR A 422 25.93 17.01 -32.35
N ASN A 423 25.64 17.97 -33.24
CA ASN A 423 26.39 18.30 -34.45
C ASN A 423 27.05 19.70 -34.36
N ASP A 424 28.34 19.81 -34.67
CA ASP A 424 29.09 21.09 -34.74
C ASP A 424 28.92 21.79 -36.12
N GLN A 425 29.31 23.07 -36.22
CA GLN A 425 29.40 23.79 -37.50
C GLN A 425 30.60 23.36 -38.36
N GLU A 426 31.58 22.70 -37.75
CA GLU A 426 32.77 22.16 -38.41
C GLU A 426 32.56 20.67 -38.70
N GLY A 427 32.34 20.33 -39.98
CA GLY A 427 31.89 18.99 -40.43
C GLY A 427 32.85 17.80 -40.24
N SER A 428 33.76 17.85 -39.28
CA SER A 428 34.56 16.73 -38.78
C SER A 428 34.14 16.29 -37.37
N GLN A 429 32.98 16.76 -36.88
CA GLN A 429 32.42 16.43 -35.56
C GLN A 429 30.93 16.08 -35.65
N ASN A 430 30.45 15.75 -36.86
CA ASN A 430 29.05 15.44 -37.11
C ASN A 430 28.73 14.01 -36.70
N LYS A 431 27.65 13.86 -35.94
CA LYS A 431 27.07 12.61 -35.48
C LYS A 431 25.90 12.18 -36.39
N ASP A 432 25.97 12.57 -37.67
CA ASP A 432 24.88 12.47 -38.64
C ASP A 432 24.38 11.03 -38.82
N VAL A 433 25.26 10.03 -38.73
CA VAL A 433 24.88 8.61 -38.84
C VAL A 433 24.04 8.19 -37.64
N LEU A 434 24.44 8.54 -36.41
CA LEU A 434 23.65 8.23 -35.20
C LEU A 434 22.30 8.96 -35.24
N VAL A 435 22.30 10.26 -35.50
CA VAL A 435 21.09 11.10 -35.49
C VAL A 435 20.09 10.66 -36.58
N THR A 436 20.58 10.31 -37.77
CA THR A 436 19.72 9.91 -38.89
C THR A 436 19.29 8.44 -38.80
N GLN A 437 20.21 7.50 -38.54
CA GLN A 437 19.89 6.06 -38.60
C GLN A 437 19.21 5.55 -37.33
N LEU A 438 19.68 5.94 -36.13
CA LEU A 438 19.03 5.53 -34.87
C LEU A 438 17.78 6.35 -34.54
N PHE A 439 17.68 7.60 -35.00
CA PHE A 439 16.59 8.50 -34.56
C PHE A 439 15.85 9.25 -35.69
N GLY A 440 16.13 8.91 -36.95
CA GLY A 440 15.42 9.45 -38.13
C GLY A 440 15.46 10.98 -38.27
N ALA A 441 16.31 11.67 -37.50
CA ALA A 441 16.28 13.11 -37.33
C ALA A 441 17.40 13.80 -38.12
N GLU A 442 17.25 15.10 -38.29
CA GLU A 442 18.34 16.01 -38.65
C GLU A 442 18.56 16.98 -37.48
N SER A 443 19.79 17.17 -37.01
CA SER A 443 20.13 18.28 -36.12
C SER A 443 20.91 19.34 -36.91
N SER A 444 20.38 20.57 -36.93
CA SER A 444 21.11 21.69 -37.55
C SER A 444 22.27 22.12 -36.66
N PRO A 445 23.44 22.50 -37.23
CA PRO A 445 24.56 23.02 -36.46
C PRO A 445 24.14 24.19 -35.57
N SER A 446 24.62 24.21 -34.33
CA SER A 446 24.07 25.08 -33.29
C SER A 446 24.28 26.57 -33.56
N GLY A 447 23.33 27.37 -33.08
CA GLY A 447 23.53 28.79 -32.79
C GLY A 447 23.31 28.98 -31.29
N TRP A 448 24.31 29.50 -30.58
CA TRP A 448 24.26 29.66 -29.13
C TRP A 448 23.12 30.60 -28.70
N ALA A 449 22.16 30.09 -27.92
CA ALA A 449 21.51 30.80 -26.79
C ALA A 449 20.30 30.03 -26.21
N ALA A 450 20.45 29.52 -24.99
CA ALA A 450 19.37 29.53 -24.01
C ALA A 450 19.77 30.50 -22.88
N ASN A 451 18.79 31.19 -22.28
CA ASN A 451 19.05 32.04 -21.11
C ASN A 451 18.94 31.18 -19.83
N LEU A 452 19.66 31.55 -18.77
CA LEU A 452 19.86 30.77 -17.53
C LEU A 452 18.62 30.69 -16.62
N THR A 453 17.44 30.43 -17.18
CA THR A 453 16.17 30.25 -16.46
C THR A 453 15.91 28.78 -16.18
N THR A 454 15.70 28.46 -14.91
CA THR A 454 15.53 27.09 -14.38
C THR A 454 14.39 26.33 -15.06
N PHE A 455 14.68 25.15 -15.62
CA PHE A 455 13.66 24.21 -16.09
C PHE A 455 13.38 23.15 -15.02
N ASN A 456 12.12 23.02 -14.61
CA ASN A 456 11.72 22.00 -13.64
C ASN A 456 11.17 20.78 -14.37
N MET A 457 11.91 19.66 -14.33
CA MET A 457 11.34 18.34 -14.59
C MET A 457 10.43 17.98 -13.41
N TYR A 458 9.11 18.06 -13.60
CA TYR A 458 8.14 17.67 -12.59
C TYR A 458 7.95 16.14 -12.61
N ALA A 459 8.01 15.53 -11.43
CA ALA A 459 7.82 14.09 -11.14
C ALA A 459 8.79 13.11 -11.82
N THR A 460 9.81 12.67 -11.08
CA THR A 460 10.65 11.49 -11.43
C THR A 460 10.99 10.70 -10.16
N ASN A 461 10.01 10.30 -9.33
CA ASN A 461 10.29 9.59 -8.07
C ASN A 461 10.60 8.09 -8.27
N HIS A 462 11.61 7.84 -9.09
CA HIS A 462 12.20 6.56 -9.52
C HIS A 462 11.31 5.74 -10.47
N GLY A 463 11.93 5.15 -11.49
CA GLY A 463 11.32 4.54 -12.70
C GLY A 463 11.93 5.19 -13.94
N HIS A 464 12.43 4.42 -14.92
CA HIS A 464 13.48 4.88 -15.85
C HIS A 464 13.10 6.14 -16.63
N PHE A 465 11.85 6.28 -17.08
CA PHE A 465 11.45 7.39 -17.94
C PHE A 465 10.06 7.95 -17.60
N ILE A 466 9.97 8.86 -16.63
CA ILE A 466 8.72 9.58 -16.35
C ILE A 466 8.70 10.90 -17.11
N SER A 467 7.68 11.09 -17.94
CA SER A 467 7.53 12.23 -18.85
C SER A 467 6.79 13.41 -18.21
N SER A 468 7.24 14.63 -18.52
CA SER A 468 6.45 15.87 -18.34
C SER A 468 5.77 16.35 -19.64
N TYR A 469 5.51 15.45 -20.60
CA TYR A 469 4.88 15.77 -21.88
C TYR A 469 3.59 16.59 -21.68
N LEU A 470 3.54 17.77 -22.31
CA LEU A 470 2.50 18.81 -22.19
C LEU A 470 2.44 19.62 -20.86
N ILE A 471 3.51 19.68 -20.07
CA ILE A 471 3.71 20.78 -19.12
C ILE A 471 4.32 21.97 -19.87
N GLU A 472 3.47 22.94 -20.26
CA GLU A 472 3.94 24.19 -20.88
C GLU A 472 4.53 25.17 -19.85
N TYR A 473 5.64 25.81 -20.22
CA TYR A 473 6.42 26.75 -19.40
C TYR A 473 5.72 28.09 -19.12
N ASP A 474 4.78 28.51 -19.99
CA ASP A 474 4.33 29.91 -20.07
C ASP A 474 3.43 30.40 -18.91
N ASN A 475 2.92 29.51 -18.06
CA ASN A 475 2.03 29.89 -16.94
C ASN A 475 2.77 30.44 -15.69
N VAL A 476 4.11 30.53 -15.70
CA VAL A 476 4.90 30.98 -14.53
C VAL A 476 5.27 32.48 -14.59
N ALA A 477 5.03 33.18 -15.71
CA ALA A 477 5.46 34.57 -15.89
C ALA A 477 4.34 35.63 -15.95
N ASP A 478 3.30 35.46 -16.77
CA ASP A 478 2.12 36.35 -16.83
C ASP A 478 1.01 35.72 -17.71
N HIS A 479 -0.15 35.34 -17.13
CA HIS A 479 -1.38 35.07 -17.89
C HIS A 479 -1.91 36.37 -18.55
N PRO A 480 -2.76 36.35 -19.63
CA PRO A 480 -3.56 35.23 -20.17
C PRO A 480 -3.48 35.11 -21.74
N THR A 481 -4.19 34.26 -22.49
CA THR A 481 -5.40 33.41 -22.27
C THR A 481 -5.34 32.08 -23.06
N VAL A 482 -5.80 30.98 -22.46
CA VAL A 482 -7.04 30.32 -22.94
C VAL A 482 -8.14 30.78 -21.98
N ALA A 483 -9.32 31.18 -22.49
CA ALA A 483 -10.27 31.91 -21.67
C ALA A 483 -10.90 31.01 -20.56
N SER A 484 -10.76 31.45 -19.32
CA SER A 484 -11.30 30.89 -18.06
C SER A 484 -10.87 29.46 -17.69
N TRP A 485 -9.70 29.36 -17.05
CA TRP A 485 -9.50 28.51 -15.87
C TRP A 485 -9.00 29.41 -14.73
N GLU A 486 -9.50 29.21 -13.51
CA GLU A 486 -9.43 30.25 -12.47
C GLU A 486 -8.04 30.41 -11.86
N SER A 487 -7.73 31.67 -11.56
CA SER A 487 -6.47 32.10 -10.97
C SER A 487 -6.42 31.80 -9.48
N ASP A 488 -5.63 30.80 -9.08
CA ASP A 488 -4.98 30.80 -7.77
C ASP A 488 -3.50 30.39 -7.93
N PRO A 489 -2.53 31.25 -7.58
CA PRO A 489 -1.12 30.90 -7.68
C PRO A 489 -0.78 29.87 -6.60
N LEU A 490 -0.21 28.73 -7.01
CA LEU A 490 0.39 27.76 -6.10
C LEU A 490 1.34 28.49 -5.13
N SER A 491 1.17 28.29 -3.83
CA SER A 491 1.95 29.06 -2.86
C SER A 491 3.45 28.77 -3.03
N ALA A 492 4.27 29.82 -3.00
CA ALA A 492 5.74 29.70 -3.10
C ALA A 492 6.37 28.88 -1.95
N THR A 493 5.57 28.46 -0.97
CA THR A 493 5.91 27.60 0.16
C THR A 493 5.53 26.12 -0.03
N ALA A 494 4.75 25.76 -1.05
CA ALA A 494 4.26 24.39 -1.23
C ALA A 494 5.20 23.46 -2.00
N ASN A 495 6.22 23.98 -2.69
CA ASN A 495 6.91 23.24 -3.76
C ASN A 495 8.45 23.19 -3.67
N THR A 496 9.06 23.63 -2.56
CA THR A 496 10.54 23.60 -2.40
C THR A 496 11.09 22.42 -1.60
N SER A 497 10.22 21.59 -1.01
CA SER A 497 10.63 20.54 -0.04
C SER A 497 10.06 19.14 -0.29
N PHE A 498 9.18 18.95 -1.28
CA PHE A 498 8.37 17.72 -1.39
C PHE A 498 8.28 17.10 -2.81
N SER A 499 9.00 17.67 -3.77
CA SER A 499 9.64 16.82 -4.79
C SER A 499 11.04 16.52 -4.25
N THR A 500 11.56 15.30 -4.43
CA THR A 500 12.99 15.03 -4.18
C THR A 500 13.88 15.78 -5.19
N LEU A 501 13.30 16.18 -6.32
CA LEU A 501 13.83 17.15 -7.27
C LEU A 501 12.88 18.36 -7.38
N PRO A 502 12.91 19.34 -6.46
CA PRO A 502 12.15 20.57 -6.65
C PRO A 502 12.78 21.44 -7.77
N PHE A 503 14.05 21.17 -8.10
CA PHE A 503 14.80 21.79 -9.19
C PHE A 503 15.84 20.79 -9.75
N ILE A 504 15.77 20.48 -11.05
CA ILE A 504 17.01 20.26 -11.82
C ILE A 504 17.39 21.65 -12.33
N SER A 505 18.20 22.36 -11.54
CA SER A 505 18.77 23.61 -12.03
C SER A 505 19.79 23.31 -13.11
N MET A 506 19.32 23.31 -14.36
CA MET A 506 20.18 23.35 -15.54
C MET A 506 20.94 24.67 -15.53
N TYR A 507 22.24 24.62 -15.28
CA TYR A 507 23.10 25.81 -15.26
C TYR A 507 23.86 26.01 -16.58
N ASP A 508 23.69 25.08 -17.53
CA ASP A 508 24.38 25.04 -18.81
C ASP A 508 23.42 24.77 -19.99
N GLU A 509 23.92 24.38 -21.15
CA GLU A 509 23.30 24.57 -22.46
C GLU A 509 22.26 23.49 -22.82
N LEU A 510 21.01 23.90 -23.08
CA LEU A 510 19.97 23.02 -23.64
C LEU A 510 20.05 23.01 -25.18
N TYR A 511 20.77 22.04 -25.75
CA TYR A 511 20.87 21.86 -27.20
C TYR A 511 19.73 21.01 -27.76
N VAL A 512 18.70 21.67 -28.28
CA VAL A 512 17.53 20.99 -28.84
C VAL A 512 17.01 21.63 -30.12
N ASN A 513 17.45 21.08 -31.25
CA ASN A 513 17.01 21.48 -32.58
C ASN A 513 16.95 20.29 -33.54
N PHE A 514 16.39 19.17 -33.07
CA PHE A 514 16.04 18.04 -33.93
C PHE A 514 14.82 18.39 -34.77
N ASN A 515 15.00 18.31 -36.09
CA ASN A 515 13.91 18.21 -37.04
C ASN A 515 13.80 16.73 -37.43
N TYR A 516 12.78 16.06 -36.92
CA TYR A 516 12.41 14.73 -37.39
C TYR A 516 12.14 14.77 -38.89
N THR A 517 12.73 13.85 -39.65
CA THR A 517 12.46 13.72 -41.09
C THR A 517 11.01 13.31 -41.33
N GLY A 518 10.47 13.62 -42.51
CA GLY A 518 9.06 13.40 -42.84
C GLY A 518 8.65 11.92 -42.98
N ASP A 519 9.60 10.99 -42.89
CA ASP A 519 9.40 9.56 -43.03
C ASP A 519 9.46 8.80 -41.68
N ILE A 520 9.58 9.51 -40.54
CA ILE A 520 9.49 8.90 -39.20
C ILE A 520 8.05 8.51 -38.85
N ALA A 521 7.91 7.30 -38.32
CA ALA A 521 6.75 6.88 -37.55
C ALA A 521 6.98 7.12 -36.03
N LEU A 522 5.98 7.71 -35.37
CA LEU A 522 5.94 7.89 -33.92
C LEU A 522 5.00 6.84 -33.32
N GLY A 523 5.47 6.14 -32.30
CA GLY A 523 4.73 5.04 -31.71
C GLY A 523 5.64 4.08 -30.95
N ARG A 524 5.32 2.79 -31.03
CA ARG A 524 5.91 1.72 -30.24
C ARG A 524 6.19 0.43 -31.02
N GLU A 525 5.81 0.35 -32.28
CA GLU A 525 6.23 -0.77 -33.12
C GLU A 525 7.76 -0.75 -33.30
N ILE A 526 8.30 -1.87 -33.78
CA ILE A 526 9.70 -1.98 -34.16
C ILE A 526 10.05 -0.86 -35.16
N ASN A 527 11.17 -0.18 -34.92
CA ASN A 527 11.66 1.01 -35.61
C ASN A 527 10.90 2.32 -35.38
N GLU A 528 9.80 2.36 -34.61
CA GLU A 528 9.11 3.61 -34.26
C GLU A 528 9.75 4.33 -33.09
N ILE A 529 9.66 5.67 -33.09
CA ILE A 529 10.20 6.50 -32.00
C ILE A 529 9.09 6.79 -31.00
N THR A 530 9.31 6.42 -29.73
CA THR A 530 8.44 6.80 -28.61
C THR A 530 9.02 8.01 -27.89
N PRO A 531 8.36 9.19 -27.89
CA PRO A 531 8.81 10.33 -27.10
C PRO A 531 8.71 10.04 -25.60
N LEU A 532 9.83 10.19 -24.89
CA LEU A 532 9.87 10.23 -23.42
C LEU A 532 9.67 11.65 -22.91
N PHE A 533 10.13 12.65 -23.65
CA PHE A 533 9.89 14.07 -23.39
C PHE A 533 9.69 14.77 -24.74
N SER A 534 8.62 15.54 -24.84
CA SER A 534 8.37 16.49 -25.93
C SER A 534 7.41 17.57 -25.44
N ASN A 535 7.52 18.76 -25.99
CA ASN A 535 6.53 19.82 -25.86
C ASN A 535 6.23 20.37 -27.25
N ASP A 536 5.08 19.97 -27.81
CA ASP A 536 4.61 20.39 -29.14
C ASP A 536 4.03 21.82 -29.16
N ALA A 537 4.62 22.69 -28.35
CA ALA A 537 4.36 24.12 -28.36
C ALA A 537 4.98 24.76 -29.61
N LEU A 538 4.27 24.66 -30.74
CA LEU A 538 4.35 25.62 -31.83
C LEU A 538 3.19 26.62 -31.68
N PRO A 539 3.41 27.79 -31.05
CA PRO A 539 2.40 28.84 -31.05
C PRO A 539 2.06 29.21 -32.50
N PRO A 540 0.79 29.44 -32.85
CA PRO A 540 0.36 29.68 -34.23
C PRO A 540 0.92 30.96 -34.90
N ASN A 541 1.84 31.69 -34.24
CA ASN A 541 2.52 32.88 -34.77
C ASN A 541 4.03 32.97 -34.43
N ALA A 542 4.67 31.92 -33.88
CA ALA A 542 6.05 31.99 -33.40
C ALA A 542 7.12 31.86 -34.50
N SER A 543 7.34 32.93 -35.26
CA SER A 543 8.60 33.14 -35.98
C SER A 543 9.68 33.61 -34.98
N LEU A 544 10.31 32.69 -34.24
CA LEU A 544 11.67 32.76 -33.64
C LEU A 544 11.97 31.55 -32.72
N THR A 545 12.61 30.53 -33.28
CA THR A 545 13.62 29.62 -32.67
C THR A 545 13.46 29.02 -31.25
N GLN A 546 13.37 27.67 -31.22
CA GLN A 546 13.85 26.71 -30.20
C GLN A 546 13.25 26.75 -28.78
N THR A 547 12.35 25.79 -28.51
CA THR A 547 11.77 25.52 -27.17
C THR A 547 11.56 24.02 -26.87
N ARG A 548 12.03 23.10 -27.73
CA ARG A 548 11.64 21.67 -27.71
C ARG A 548 12.51 20.81 -26.79
N GLN A 549 12.11 20.49 -25.57
CA GLN A 549 12.83 19.48 -24.78
C GLN A 549 12.58 18.08 -25.35
N THR A 550 13.62 17.30 -25.62
CA THR A 550 13.51 15.98 -26.25
C THR A 550 14.27 14.89 -25.50
N GLY A 551 13.60 13.78 -25.23
CA GLY A 551 14.19 12.48 -24.97
C GLY A 551 13.27 11.41 -25.56
N PHE A 552 13.81 10.26 -25.93
CA PHE A 552 13.09 9.24 -26.70
C PHE A 552 13.65 7.84 -26.49
N THR A 553 12.80 6.85 -26.69
CA THR A 553 13.14 5.43 -26.81
C THR A 553 12.76 4.92 -28.20
N ARG A 554 13.47 3.89 -28.67
CA ARG A 554 13.19 3.20 -29.93
C ARG A 554 13.57 1.74 -29.81
N LEU A 555 12.73 0.85 -30.31
CA LEU A 555 13.08 -0.54 -30.61
C LEU A 555 13.67 -0.57 -32.03
N VAL A 556 14.78 -1.28 -32.26
CA VAL A 556 15.56 -1.22 -33.51
C VAL A 556 15.73 -2.62 -34.09
N ASP A 557 15.35 -2.77 -35.37
CA ASP A 557 15.59 -3.94 -36.23
C ASP A 557 15.44 -3.44 -37.69
N LEU A 558 16.47 -2.77 -38.19
CA LEU A 558 16.50 -2.03 -39.46
C LEU A 558 16.60 -2.96 -40.67
N ASP A 559 17.14 -4.16 -40.51
CA ASP A 559 17.28 -5.16 -41.57
C ASP A 559 16.14 -6.20 -41.60
N GLY A 560 15.38 -6.33 -40.50
CA GLY A 560 14.20 -7.18 -40.37
C GLY A 560 14.52 -8.64 -40.02
N ASP A 561 15.66 -8.90 -39.36
CA ASP A 561 16.08 -10.25 -38.97
C ASP A 561 15.52 -10.73 -37.62
N GLY A 562 14.87 -9.83 -36.87
CA GLY A 562 14.19 -10.13 -35.61
C GLY A 562 15.05 -9.97 -34.36
N LYS A 563 16.31 -9.51 -34.48
CA LYS A 563 17.12 -9.10 -33.32
C LYS A 563 16.76 -7.66 -32.91
N ILE A 564 15.94 -7.54 -31.87
CA ILE A 564 15.40 -6.24 -31.44
C ILE A 564 16.34 -5.56 -30.44
N GLY A 565 17.06 -4.53 -30.89
CA GLY A 565 17.84 -3.64 -30.01
C GLY A 565 16.98 -2.60 -29.32
N LYS A 566 17.50 -2.04 -28.21
CA LYS A 566 16.79 -1.05 -27.40
C LYS A 566 17.61 0.21 -27.22
N VAL A 567 17.13 1.30 -27.80
CA VAL A 567 17.84 2.58 -27.84
C VAL A 567 17.11 3.63 -27.00
N ALA A 568 17.83 4.28 -26.09
CA ALA A 568 17.36 5.40 -25.27
C ALA A 568 18.23 6.64 -25.50
N TYR A 569 17.62 7.82 -25.51
CA TYR A 569 18.34 9.10 -25.50
C TYR A 569 17.76 10.09 -24.51
N MET A 570 18.65 10.75 -23.77
CA MET A 570 18.32 11.75 -22.77
C MET A 570 19.25 12.97 -22.92
N ALA A 571 18.67 14.16 -22.99
CA ALA A 571 19.37 15.44 -23.01
C ALA A 571 19.32 16.16 -21.63
N PRO A 572 20.10 15.73 -20.63
CA PRO A 572 20.25 16.43 -19.36
C PRO A 572 20.95 17.78 -19.56
N GLY A 573 20.62 18.75 -18.70
CA GLY A 573 21.47 19.91 -18.46
C GLY A 573 22.50 19.60 -17.38
N GLU A 574 23.69 20.15 -17.53
CA GLU A 574 24.78 19.93 -16.59
C GLU A 574 24.51 20.57 -15.22
N ARG A 575 24.96 19.90 -14.16
CA ARG A 575 25.15 20.49 -12.83
C ARG A 575 26.59 20.91 -12.68
N THR A 576 26.82 22.03 -12.00
CA THR A 576 28.15 22.61 -11.76
C THR A 576 29.03 21.86 -10.76
N ILE A 577 28.54 20.77 -10.16
CA ILE A 577 29.21 19.94 -9.15
C ILE A 577 28.52 18.56 -9.05
N ASN A 578 28.97 17.63 -9.89
CA ASN A 578 28.72 16.17 -9.87
C ASN A 578 27.37 15.67 -10.45
N VAL A 579 27.43 14.46 -11.05
CA VAL A 579 26.29 13.53 -11.13
C VAL A 579 26.40 12.58 -9.94
N ASP A 580 25.68 12.85 -8.86
CA ASP A 580 25.68 12.00 -7.67
C ASP A 580 24.83 10.74 -7.90
N ALA A 581 25.35 9.57 -7.52
CA ALA A 581 24.62 8.31 -7.55
C ALA A 581 23.36 8.35 -6.67
N ALA A 582 23.46 8.97 -5.50
CA ALA A 582 22.34 9.19 -4.58
C ALA A 582 21.35 10.26 -5.08
N SER A 583 21.57 10.83 -6.27
CA SER A 583 20.59 11.67 -6.94
C SER A 583 19.67 10.83 -7.82
N THR A 584 18.39 11.21 -7.83
CA THR A 584 17.37 10.69 -8.74
C THR A 584 17.82 10.65 -10.21
N TYR A 585 18.65 11.62 -10.63
CA TYR A 585 19.20 11.64 -12.00
C TYR A 585 20.28 10.57 -12.23
N GLY A 586 21.14 10.30 -11.25
CA GLY A 586 22.05 9.15 -11.27
C GLY A 586 21.27 7.85 -11.42
N GLN A 587 20.20 7.67 -10.63
CA GLN A 587 19.32 6.51 -10.79
C GLN A 587 18.70 6.41 -12.18
N MET A 588 18.21 7.51 -12.78
CA MET A 588 17.65 7.50 -14.14
C MET A 588 18.65 7.00 -15.21
N ILE A 589 19.96 7.19 -15.02
CA ILE A 589 20.98 6.66 -15.93
C ILE A 589 21.18 5.15 -15.75
N ARG A 590 21.37 4.68 -14.50
CA ARG A 590 21.51 3.24 -14.16
C ARG A 590 20.30 2.44 -14.60
N ASN A 591 19.15 3.09 -14.53
CA ASN A 591 17.88 2.68 -15.10
C ASN A 591 17.97 2.58 -16.63
N ALA A 592 18.21 3.68 -17.37
CA ALA A 592 18.27 3.67 -18.84
C ALA A 592 19.16 2.55 -19.41
N VAL A 593 20.41 2.47 -18.92
CA VAL A 593 20.97 1.26 -18.29
C VAL A 593 20.34 -0.10 -18.62
N VAL A 594 19.76 -0.68 -17.56
CA VAL A 594 19.06 -1.96 -17.50
C VAL A 594 17.91 -2.08 -18.51
N TRP A 595 17.20 -1.00 -18.87
CA TRP A 595 16.14 -1.11 -19.88
C TRP A 595 16.68 -1.31 -21.29
N SER A 596 17.79 -0.65 -21.63
CA SER A 596 18.44 -0.83 -22.92
C SER A 596 19.13 -2.18 -23.04
N ALA A 597 19.44 -2.86 -21.93
CA ALA A 597 19.98 -4.21 -21.99
C ALA A 597 19.00 -5.16 -22.71
N PRO A 598 19.51 -6.11 -23.52
CA PRO A 598 18.72 -7.23 -23.99
C PRO A 598 18.14 -7.96 -22.77
N GLU A 599 16.88 -8.38 -22.86
CA GLU A 599 16.31 -9.24 -21.82
C GLU A 599 17.00 -10.60 -21.89
N ALA A 600 17.57 -11.04 -20.78
CA ALA A 600 18.09 -12.39 -20.61
C ALA A 600 16.93 -13.40 -20.48
N GLU A 601 16.09 -13.47 -21.51
CA GLU A 601 15.08 -14.51 -21.63
C GLU A 601 15.77 -15.85 -21.87
N LYS A 602 15.95 -16.62 -20.79
CA LYS A 602 16.10 -18.06 -20.94
C LYS A 602 14.77 -18.64 -21.34
N TRP A 603 14.68 -19.16 -22.56
CA TRP A 603 13.48 -19.80 -23.05
C TRP A 603 13.24 -21.13 -22.33
N GLU A 604 12.00 -21.38 -21.94
CA GLU A 604 11.56 -22.72 -21.56
C GLU A 604 11.77 -23.67 -22.75
N GLN A 605 12.22 -24.89 -22.48
CA GLN A 605 12.41 -25.89 -23.53
C GLN A 605 11.63 -27.16 -23.24
N THR A 606 11.06 -27.75 -24.29
CA THR A 606 10.23 -28.96 -24.20
C THR A 606 10.98 -30.13 -24.80
N ILE A 607 11.03 -31.25 -24.08
CA ILE A 607 11.51 -32.52 -24.59
C ILE A 607 10.31 -33.29 -25.15
N GLU A 608 10.26 -33.47 -26.48
CA GLU A 608 9.31 -34.37 -27.13
C GLU A 608 9.95 -35.76 -27.29
N VAL A 609 9.36 -36.78 -26.67
CA VAL A 609 9.80 -38.18 -26.79
C VAL A 609 8.81 -38.97 -27.65
N ALA A 610 9.30 -39.65 -28.69
CA ALA A 610 8.44 -40.52 -29.49
C ALA A 610 8.05 -41.78 -28.71
N SER A 611 6.76 -42.12 -28.69
CA SER A 611 6.27 -43.28 -27.94
C SER A 611 6.93 -44.59 -28.40
N ILE A 612 7.41 -45.36 -27.42
CA ILE A 612 8.06 -46.64 -27.64
C ILE A 612 6.97 -47.72 -27.56
N SER A 613 6.73 -48.44 -28.66
CA SER A 613 5.89 -49.65 -28.59
C SER A 613 6.57 -50.71 -27.73
N ASP A 614 5.79 -51.58 -27.11
CA ASP A 614 6.32 -52.74 -26.40
C ASP A 614 7.24 -53.59 -27.28
N LYS A 615 8.13 -54.31 -26.60
CA LYS A 615 9.23 -55.07 -27.20
C LYS A 615 9.14 -56.54 -26.84
N LEU A 616 9.78 -57.39 -27.62
CA LEU A 616 10.02 -58.79 -27.26
C LEU A 616 11.38 -58.93 -26.58
N ILE A 617 11.52 -59.92 -25.68
CA ILE A 617 12.82 -60.30 -25.07
C ILE A 617 13.91 -60.67 -26.10
N THR A 618 13.56 -60.83 -27.37
CA THR A 618 14.45 -61.16 -28.48
C THR A 618 14.69 -60.02 -29.46
N ASP A 619 14.13 -58.83 -29.22
CA ASP A 619 14.31 -57.69 -30.12
C ASP A 619 15.77 -57.19 -30.09
N ASP A 620 16.28 -56.82 -31.26
CA ASP A 620 17.61 -56.21 -31.40
C ASP A 620 17.63 -54.83 -30.70
N PRO A 621 18.80 -54.35 -30.23
CA PRO A 621 18.94 -53.01 -29.65
C PRO A 621 18.37 -51.91 -30.55
N PHE A 622 17.70 -50.93 -29.94
CA PHE A 622 16.97 -49.87 -30.64
C PHE A 622 17.29 -48.50 -30.05
N GLU A 623 17.16 -47.45 -30.87
CA GLU A 623 17.41 -46.08 -30.46
C GLU A 623 16.13 -45.39 -29.99
N ILE A 624 16.21 -44.61 -28.91
CA ILE A 624 15.16 -43.67 -28.51
C ILE A 624 15.22 -42.47 -29.47
N SER A 625 14.05 -42.09 -29.98
CA SER A 625 13.87 -40.88 -30.78
C SER A 625 13.23 -39.82 -29.90
N ALA A 626 14.05 -38.93 -29.34
CA ALA A 626 13.61 -37.73 -28.64
C ALA A 626 14.22 -36.49 -29.30
N SER A 627 13.53 -35.37 -29.19
CA SER A 627 13.98 -34.05 -29.63
C SER A 627 13.67 -33.03 -28.56
N VAL A 628 14.56 -32.07 -28.35
CA VAL A 628 14.32 -30.92 -27.48
C VAL A 628 14.18 -29.66 -28.33
N SER A 629 13.27 -28.75 -27.95
CA SER A 629 12.97 -27.54 -28.73
C SER A 629 14.17 -26.60 -28.93
N SER A 630 15.20 -26.72 -28.09
CA SER A 630 16.46 -25.96 -28.13
C SER A 630 17.55 -26.58 -29.03
N GLU A 631 17.31 -27.77 -29.61
CA GLU A 631 18.32 -28.63 -30.25
C GLU A 631 19.54 -29.01 -29.37
N LEU A 632 19.50 -28.74 -28.06
CA LEU A 632 20.58 -29.10 -27.13
C LEU A 632 20.74 -30.63 -26.97
N THR A 633 21.92 -31.06 -26.54
CA THR A 633 22.22 -32.49 -26.40
C THR A 633 21.47 -33.10 -25.23
N LEU A 634 20.65 -34.11 -25.53
CA LEU A 634 19.92 -34.90 -24.54
C LEU A 634 20.82 -35.95 -23.87
N ALA A 635 20.67 -36.10 -22.55
CA ALA A 635 21.12 -37.24 -21.78
C ALA A 635 19.99 -38.28 -21.67
N TYR A 636 20.36 -39.53 -21.40
CA TYR A 636 19.43 -40.66 -21.27
C TYR A 636 19.91 -41.57 -20.14
N GLU A 637 19.03 -42.00 -19.24
CA GLU A 637 19.34 -42.94 -18.17
C GLU A 637 18.20 -43.94 -17.96
N VAL A 638 18.50 -45.25 -18.02
CA VAL A 638 17.53 -46.29 -17.62
C VAL A 638 17.40 -46.24 -16.10
N ILE A 639 16.24 -45.78 -15.62
CA ILE A 639 15.93 -45.68 -14.19
C ILE A 639 15.70 -47.07 -13.59
N TYR A 640 14.90 -47.90 -14.26
CA TYR A 640 14.73 -49.30 -13.91
C TYR A 640 14.33 -50.18 -15.11
N GLY A 641 14.36 -51.50 -14.90
CA GLY A 641 13.84 -52.51 -15.84
C GLY A 641 14.90 -53.43 -16.47
N PRO A 642 14.48 -54.41 -17.29
CA PRO A 642 15.37 -55.37 -17.94
C PRO A 642 16.13 -54.79 -19.15
N ALA A 643 16.63 -53.55 -19.06
CA ALA A 643 17.37 -52.87 -20.13
C ALA A 643 18.66 -52.18 -19.63
N THR A 644 19.50 -51.77 -20.57
CA THR A 644 20.67 -50.90 -20.35
C THR A 644 20.82 -49.95 -21.53
N ASN A 645 21.24 -48.71 -21.32
CA ASN A 645 21.50 -47.76 -22.41
C ASN A 645 22.98 -47.35 -22.53
N GLU A 646 23.39 -46.99 -23.75
CA GLU A 646 24.64 -46.28 -24.03
C GLU A 646 24.30 -45.09 -24.94
N GLY A 647 24.13 -43.91 -24.35
CA GLY A 647 23.45 -42.79 -25.02
C GLY A 647 21.97 -43.13 -25.25
N ASN A 648 21.44 -42.80 -26.43
CA ASN A 648 20.05 -43.12 -26.80
C ASN A 648 19.84 -44.58 -27.25
N LEU A 649 20.88 -45.42 -27.33
CA LEU A 649 20.77 -46.82 -27.74
C LEU A 649 20.42 -47.71 -26.55
N VAL A 650 19.22 -48.29 -26.56
CA VAL A 650 18.70 -49.21 -25.54
C VAL A 650 18.95 -50.65 -25.96
N THR A 651 19.52 -51.44 -25.05
CA THR A 651 19.74 -52.88 -25.19
C THR A 651 18.94 -53.64 -24.15
N LEU A 652 18.09 -54.57 -24.58
CA LEU A 652 17.31 -55.43 -23.70
C LEU A 652 18.16 -56.59 -23.17
N THR A 653 17.94 -56.98 -21.90
CA THR A 653 18.71 -58.03 -21.21
C THR A 653 18.22 -59.46 -21.47
N GLY A 654 17.14 -59.63 -22.25
CA GLY A 654 16.55 -60.93 -22.57
C GLY A 654 15.59 -61.47 -21.51
N VAL A 655 15.06 -60.60 -20.64
CA VAL A 655 14.08 -60.91 -19.58
C VAL A 655 12.85 -60.03 -19.78
N ALA A 656 11.66 -60.59 -19.55
CA ALA A 656 10.40 -59.84 -19.62
C ALA A 656 10.24 -58.96 -18.38
N GLY A 657 9.65 -57.78 -18.54
CA GLY A 657 9.53 -56.76 -17.50
C GLY A 657 9.35 -55.37 -18.09
N GLU A 658 8.90 -54.44 -17.26
CA GLU A 658 8.75 -53.03 -17.58
C GLU A 658 10.09 -52.30 -17.54
N VAL A 659 10.27 -51.30 -18.41
CA VAL A 659 11.46 -50.46 -18.53
C VAL A 659 11.03 -48.99 -18.48
N GLU A 660 11.65 -48.21 -17.61
CA GLU A 660 11.52 -46.75 -17.54
C GLU A 660 12.87 -46.07 -17.84
N ILE A 661 12.84 -44.98 -18.59
CA ILE A 661 14.01 -44.22 -19.02
C ILE A 661 13.73 -42.72 -18.84
N GLU A 662 14.66 -42.01 -18.18
CA GLU A 662 14.68 -40.55 -18.12
C GLU A 662 15.46 -39.99 -19.32
N ILE A 663 14.95 -38.89 -19.89
CA ILE A 663 15.59 -38.06 -20.90
C ILE A 663 15.74 -36.65 -20.31
N SER A 664 16.97 -36.14 -20.22
CA SER A 664 17.28 -34.89 -19.51
C SER A 664 18.16 -33.93 -20.29
N GLN A 665 18.03 -32.63 -19.98
CA GLN A 665 18.77 -31.53 -20.59
C GLN A 665 19.04 -30.43 -19.52
N GLU A 666 20.32 -30.08 -19.33
CA GLU A 666 20.84 -29.23 -18.24
C GLU A 666 20.64 -27.70 -18.40
N GLY A 667 19.86 -27.25 -19.38
CA GLY A 667 19.78 -25.85 -19.81
C GLY A 667 21.06 -25.35 -20.50
N ASN A 668 21.15 -24.04 -20.71
CA ASN A 668 22.40 -23.33 -21.04
C ASN A 668 22.27 -21.81 -20.67
N GLY A 669 22.91 -20.90 -21.42
CA GLY A 669 22.73 -19.45 -21.28
C GLY A 669 21.40 -18.92 -21.81
N ASP A 670 20.79 -19.62 -22.77
CA ASP A 670 19.64 -19.19 -23.57
C ASP A 670 18.36 -20.00 -23.25
N TYR A 671 18.48 -21.12 -22.52
CA TYR A 671 17.37 -22.01 -22.17
C TYR A 671 17.44 -22.54 -20.73
N LEU A 672 16.27 -22.78 -20.13
CA LEU A 672 16.10 -23.41 -18.80
C LEU A 672 16.19 -24.94 -18.89
N ALA A 673 16.63 -25.63 -17.82
CA ALA A 673 16.77 -27.08 -17.82
C ALA A 673 15.41 -27.81 -17.95
N ALA A 674 15.40 -28.99 -18.58
CA ALA A 674 14.20 -29.79 -18.83
C ALA A 674 14.45 -31.30 -18.68
N THR A 675 13.42 -32.04 -18.30
CA THR A 675 13.44 -33.50 -18.04
C THR A 675 12.10 -34.12 -18.41
N GLU A 676 12.11 -35.30 -19.01
CA GLU A 676 10.92 -36.09 -19.40
C GLU A 676 11.20 -37.59 -19.23
N THR A 677 10.20 -38.41 -18.88
CA THR A 677 10.36 -39.87 -18.76
C THR A 677 9.56 -40.63 -19.83
N ILE A 678 9.99 -41.86 -20.13
CA ILE A 678 9.23 -42.78 -20.99
C ILE A 678 9.35 -44.23 -20.53
N SER A 679 8.21 -44.93 -20.55
CA SER A 679 8.10 -46.34 -20.16
C SER A 679 7.56 -47.20 -21.31
N PHE A 680 7.94 -48.48 -21.32
CA PHE A 680 7.42 -49.51 -22.23
C PHE A 680 7.64 -50.91 -21.64
N VAL A 681 6.86 -51.90 -22.09
CA VAL A 681 6.95 -53.26 -21.56
C VAL A 681 7.74 -54.19 -22.49
N VAL A 682 8.50 -55.11 -21.89
CA VAL A 682 9.18 -56.21 -22.60
C VAL A 682 8.45 -57.53 -22.33
N TYR A 683 7.96 -58.15 -23.40
CA TYR A 683 7.16 -59.38 -23.38
C TYR A 683 7.93 -60.61 -23.89
N ASP A 684 7.59 -61.79 -23.35
CA ASP A 684 8.01 -63.09 -23.87
C ASP A 684 6.81 -63.77 -24.57
N PRO A 685 6.86 -64.00 -25.89
CA PRO A 685 5.74 -64.56 -26.65
C PRO A 685 5.51 -66.06 -26.37
N SER A 686 6.28 -66.68 -25.47
CA SER A 686 6.01 -68.02 -24.93
C SER A 686 5.15 -68.03 -23.66
N LYS A 687 4.90 -66.85 -23.06
CA LYS A 687 4.06 -66.64 -21.88
C LYS A 687 2.64 -66.18 -22.25
N LEU A 688 1.75 -66.15 -21.27
CA LEU A 688 0.39 -65.64 -21.38
C LEU A 688 0.29 -64.18 -20.93
N ASP A 689 -0.50 -63.38 -21.64
CA ASP A 689 -0.78 -62.00 -21.24
C ASP A 689 -1.83 -61.94 -20.12
N GLN A 690 -1.85 -60.83 -19.39
CA GLN A 690 -2.73 -60.59 -18.25
C GLN A 690 -3.02 -59.08 -18.09
N GLU A 691 -4.05 -58.76 -17.31
CA GLU A 691 -4.57 -57.41 -17.10
C GLU A 691 -4.67 -57.14 -15.59
N ILE A 692 -4.48 -55.89 -15.16
CA ILE A 692 -4.76 -55.43 -13.80
C ILE A 692 -6.19 -54.86 -13.75
N THR A 693 -6.79 -54.85 -12.56
CA THR A 693 -7.97 -54.05 -12.25
C THR A 693 -7.77 -53.40 -10.89
N PHE A 694 -7.46 -52.11 -10.88
CA PHE A 694 -7.38 -51.30 -9.67
C PHE A 694 -8.80 -50.89 -9.25
N LEU A 695 -9.21 -51.19 -8.02
CA LEU A 695 -10.51 -50.75 -7.50
C LEU A 695 -10.46 -49.27 -7.11
N ALA A 696 -11.34 -48.48 -7.73
CA ALA A 696 -11.48 -47.06 -7.45
C ALA A 696 -11.71 -46.75 -5.95
N VAL A 697 -10.79 -45.99 -5.38
CA VAL A 697 -10.90 -45.31 -4.08
C VAL A 697 -11.76 -44.04 -4.24
N GLU A 698 -12.68 -43.78 -3.29
CA GLU A 698 -13.49 -42.55 -3.26
C GLU A 698 -12.66 -41.33 -2.78
N ASP A 699 -13.11 -40.10 -3.05
CA ASP A 699 -12.49 -38.88 -2.53
C ASP A 699 -12.41 -38.88 -0.99
N GLN A 700 -11.37 -38.26 -0.45
CA GLN A 700 -10.99 -38.31 0.95
C GLN A 700 -10.95 -36.90 1.56
N ILE A 701 -10.84 -36.84 2.89
CA ILE A 701 -10.62 -35.59 3.64
C ILE A 701 -9.35 -35.78 4.48
N PHE A 702 -8.58 -34.70 4.65
CA PHE A 702 -7.40 -34.72 5.52
C PHE A 702 -7.74 -35.25 6.92
N GLY A 703 -6.86 -36.10 7.48
CA GLY A 703 -7.09 -36.78 8.76
C GLY A 703 -7.99 -38.03 8.68
N ASN A 704 -8.37 -38.51 7.49
CA ASN A 704 -8.95 -39.84 7.33
C ASN A 704 -7.94 -40.96 7.65
N GLU A 705 -8.44 -42.11 8.11
CA GLU A 705 -7.63 -43.30 8.46
C GLU A 705 -6.93 -43.90 7.21
N PRO A 706 -5.77 -44.58 7.36
CA PRO A 706 -5.04 -45.15 6.23
C PRO A 706 -5.87 -46.13 5.37
N ILE A 707 -5.77 -45.94 4.06
CA ILE A 707 -6.59 -46.59 3.04
C ILE A 707 -5.89 -47.87 2.59
N ASN A 708 -6.61 -48.99 2.59
CA ASN A 708 -6.11 -50.24 2.02
C ASN A 708 -6.49 -50.28 0.54
N LEU A 709 -5.51 -50.05 -0.32
CA LEU A 709 -5.62 -50.18 -1.78
C LEU A 709 -5.85 -51.65 -2.16
N SER A 710 -6.57 -51.86 -3.25
CA SER A 710 -6.94 -53.20 -3.72
C SER A 710 -6.95 -53.25 -5.24
N ALA A 711 -6.18 -54.17 -5.79
CA ALA A 711 -6.09 -54.44 -7.21
C ALA A 711 -5.98 -55.95 -7.42
N THR A 712 -6.43 -56.43 -8.58
CA THR A 712 -6.39 -57.85 -8.93
C THR A 712 -5.84 -58.05 -10.34
N SER A 713 -4.96 -59.03 -10.54
CA SER A 713 -4.54 -59.46 -11.87
C SER A 713 -5.39 -60.63 -12.38
N THR A 714 -5.56 -60.75 -13.69
CA THR A 714 -6.30 -61.87 -14.32
C THR A 714 -5.59 -63.22 -14.22
N SER A 715 -4.31 -63.24 -13.85
CA SER A 715 -3.49 -64.45 -13.59
C SER A 715 -3.57 -64.95 -12.14
N GLU A 716 -4.22 -64.21 -11.23
CA GLU A 716 -4.17 -64.39 -9.77
C GLU A 716 -2.78 -64.15 -9.14
N LEU A 717 -1.85 -63.50 -9.86
CA LEU A 717 -0.58 -63.01 -9.30
C LEU A 717 -0.77 -61.76 -8.43
N GLU A 718 0.10 -61.63 -7.42
CA GLU A 718 0.14 -60.48 -6.51
C GLU A 718 0.52 -59.21 -7.26
N VAL A 719 -0.27 -58.14 -7.04
CA VAL A 719 -0.10 -56.81 -7.63
C VAL A 719 0.64 -55.94 -6.61
N SER A 720 1.69 -55.25 -7.05
CA SER A 720 2.40 -54.23 -6.28
C SER A 720 1.72 -52.87 -6.45
N PHE A 721 1.90 -51.99 -5.48
CA PHE A 721 1.53 -50.59 -5.59
C PHE A 721 2.79 -49.72 -5.46
N GLU A 722 2.87 -48.68 -6.27
CA GLU A 722 3.95 -47.69 -6.24
C GLU A 722 3.39 -46.28 -6.06
N TYR A 723 4.08 -45.49 -5.23
CA TYR A 723 3.69 -44.12 -4.94
C TYR A 723 4.28 -43.19 -6.00
N VAL A 724 3.42 -42.52 -6.76
CA VAL A 724 3.84 -41.63 -7.85
C VAL A 724 4.00 -40.20 -7.36
N SER A 725 2.96 -39.61 -6.76
CA SER A 725 2.99 -38.20 -6.33
C SER A 725 1.91 -37.80 -5.31
N GLY A 726 2.04 -36.58 -4.77
CA GLY A 726 1.03 -35.92 -3.94
C GLY A 726 1.42 -35.70 -2.46
N PRO A 727 0.44 -35.52 -1.57
CA PRO A 727 0.65 -35.41 -0.12
C PRO A 727 0.29 -36.72 0.62
N GLY A 728 1.05 -37.78 0.39
CA GLY A 728 0.83 -39.08 1.05
C GLY A 728 2.08 -39.94 1.17
N THR A 729 1.94 -41.09 1.83
CA THR A 729 2.98 -42.14 1.92
C THR A 729 2.36 -43.51 1.77
N LEU A 730 3.03 -44.42 1.08
CA LEU A 730 2.55 -45.78 0.80
C LEU A 730 3.46 -46.81 1.47
N ASP A 731 2.89 -47.72 2.27
CA ASP A 731 3.56 -48.90 2.81
C ASP A 731 2.85 -50.17 2.33
N GLY A 732 3.43 -50.84 1.35
CA GLY A 732 2.79 -51.94 0.63
C GLY A 732 1.52 -51.47 -0.09
N SER A 733 0.35 -51.94 0.37
CA SER A 733 -0.95 -51.51 -0.14
C SER A 733 -1.67 -50.52 0.79
N VAL A 734 -0.98 -49.97 1.81
CA VAL A 734 -1.59 -49.05 2.78
C VAL A 734 -1.16 -47.62 2.47
N LEU A 735 -2.07 -46.84 1.89
CA LEU A 735 -1.88 -45.41 1.64
C LEU A 735 -2.24 -44.62 2.90
N THR A 736 -1.27 -43.90 3.45
CA THR A 736 -1.45 -42.94 4.54
C THR A 736 -1.45 -41.53 3.96
N ILE A 737 -2.55 -40.79 4.14
CA ILE A 737 -2.67 -39.38 3.77
C ILE A 737 -1.79 -38.55 4.73
N THR A 738 -0.97 -37.65 4.19
CA THR A 738 -0.13 -36.73 4.97
C THR A 738 -0.46 -35.25 4.74
N GLY A 739 -1.31 -34.93 3.77
CA GLY A 739 -1.87 -33.59 3.56
C GLY A 739 -3.06 -33.58 2.60
N ALA A 740 -3.66 -32.41 2.38
CA ALA A 740 -4.70 -32.20 1.36
C ALA A 740 -4.09 -31.94 -0.03
N GLY A 741 -4.74 -32.43 -1.09
CA GLY A 741 -4.26 -32.40 -2.47
C GLY A 741 -4.56 -33.70 -3.23
N ALA A 742 -4.14 -33.79 -4.49
CA ALA A 742 -4.24 -35.02 -5.26
C ALA A 742 -3.06 -35.96 -4.94
N ILE A 743 -3.35 -37.23 -4.66
CA ILE A 743 -2.36 -38.31 -4.55
C ILE A 743 -2.50 -39.19 -5.78
N VAL A 744 -1.39 -39.56 -6.42
CA VAL A 744 -1.36 -40.54 -7.51
C VAL A 744 -0.61 -41.79 -7.04
N VAL A 745 -1.25 -42.95 -7.25
CA VAL A 745 -0.69 -44.28 -6.96
C VAL A 745 -0.85 -45.16 -8.18
N GLU A 746 0.19 -45.92 -8.52
CA GLU A 746 0.17 -46.91 -9.59
C GLU A 746 0.00 -48.32 -9.02
N ALA A 747 -0.68 -49.20 -9.76
CA ALA A 747 -0.72 -50.63 -9.53
C ALA A 747 0.00 -51.38 -10.67
N SER A 748 1.00 -52.20 -10.33
CA SER A 748 1.89 -52.88 -11.28
C SER A 748 1.98 -54.40 -11.05
N GLN A 749 2.24 -55.17 -12.11
CA GLN A 749 2.38 -56.64 -12.03
C GLN A 749 3.42 -57.15 -13.03
N SER A 750 4.59 -57.54 -12.53
CA SER A 750 5.80 -57.86 -13.31
C SER A 750 5.82 -59.20 -14.06
N GLY A 751 4.72 -59.95 -14.10
CA GLY A 751 4.66 -61.28 -14.67
C GLY A 751 5.33 -62.36 -13.83
N ASN A 752 5.54 -63.54 -14.43
CA ASN A 752 6.34 -64.64 -13.87
C ASN A 752 6.90 -65.54 -14.99
N ASP A 753 7.21 -66.82 -14.73
CA ASP A 753 7.67 -67.76 -15.76
C ASP A 753 6.61 -68.12 -16.81
N ASP A 754 5.31 -68.09 -16.45
CA ASP A 754 4.17 -68.47 -17.29
C ASP A 754 3.40 -67.27 -17.87
N TYR A 755 3.51 -66.08 -17.25
CA TYR A 755 2.80 -64.85 -17.63
C TYR A 755 3.74 -63.67 -17.91
N ASN A 756 3.40 -62.88 -18.92
CA ASN A 756 3.99 -61.57 -19.21
C ASN A 756 3.62 -60.55 -18.14
N PRO A 757 4.36 -59.44 -17.96
CA PRO A 757 3.86 -58.31 -17.18
C PRO A 757 2.50 -57.84 -17.69
N ALA A 758 1.70 -57.24 -16.81
CA ALA A 758 0.50 -56.51 -17.21
C ALA A 758 0.85 -55.03 -17.41
N ASP A 759 0.09 -54.33 -18.26
CA ASP A 759 0.08 -52.87 -18.29
C ASP A 759 -0.26 -52.33 -16.88
N THR A 760 0.39 -51.24 -16.47
CA THR A 760 0.12 -50.60 -15.17
C THR A 760 -1.18 -49.81 -15.19
N GLU A 761 -1.79 -49.66 -14.01
CA GLU A 761 -3.03 -48.90 -13.84
C GLU A 761 -2.82 -47.83 -12.76
N GLU A 762 -2.95 -46.56 -13.11
CA GLU A 762 -2.88 -45.45 -12.15
C GLU A 762 -4.25 -45.10 -11.56
N GLN A 763 -4.25 -44.62 -10.30
CA GLN A 763 -5.40 -43.92 -9.75
C GLN A 763 -4.99 -42.61 -9.04
N THR A 764 -5.64 -41.52 -9.44
CA THR A 764 -5.68 -40.28 -8.66
C THR A 764 -6.73 -40.39 -7.54
N ILE A 765 -6.37 -39.94 -6.35
CA ILE A 765 -7.20 -39.89 -5.15
C ILE A 765 -7.19 -38.44 -4.66
N ILE A 766 -8.35 -37.78 -4.65
CA ILE A 766 -8.44 -36.37 -4.21
C ILE A 766 -8.64 -36.32 -2.70
N VAL A 767 -7.75 -35.61 -2.00
CA VAL A 767 -7.87 -35.31 -0.57
C VAL A 767 -8.27 -33.85 -0.39
N SER A 768 -9.48 -33.61 0.12
CA SER A 768 -9.96 -32.26 0.47
C SER A 768 -9.42 -31.80 1.84
N LYS A 769 -9.28 -30.49 2.03
CA LYS A 769 -8.98 -29.91 3.35
C LYS A 769 -10.05 -30.27 4.38
N ALA A 770 -9.66 -30.47 5.62
CA ALA A 770 -10.56 -30.72 6.75
C ALA A 770 -11.19 -29.41 7.26
N ASN A 771 -12.42 -29.48 7.77
CA ASN A 771 -13.00 -28.37 8.50
C ASN A 771 -12.53 -28.40 9.96
N GLN A 772 -12.58 -27.24 10.61
CA GLN A 772 -12.16 -27.04 12.00
C GLN A 772 -13.02 -25.97 12.67
N GLU A 773 -13.05 -26.00 14.00
CA GLU A 773 -13.87 -25.14 14.85
C GLU A 773 -12.98 -24.42 15.88
N ILE A 774 -13.35 -23.19 16.26
CA ILE A 774 -12.74 -22.44 17.37
C ILE A 774 -13.58 -22.65 18.63
N THR A 775 -12.92 -22.78 19.78
CA THR A 775 -13.55 -22.68 21.10
C THR A 775 -12.94 -21.50 21.85
N PHE A 776 -13.67 -20.39 21.94
CA PHE A 776 -13.24 -19.21 22.71
C PHE A 776 -13.78 -19.30 24.15
N THR A 777 -12.89 -19.13 25.13
CA THR A 777 -13.26 -19.18 26.56
C THR A 777 -14.13 -17.98 26.96
N GLU A 778 -15.24 -18.25 27.65
CA GLU A 778 -16.16 -17.23 28.18
C GLU A 778 -15.45 -16.26 29.15
N ILE A 779 -15.74 -14.96 29.02
CA ILE A 779 -15.09 -13.90 29.79
C ILE A 779 -16.11 -13.22 30.72
N GLU A 780 -15.82 -13.17 32.02
CA GLU A 780 -16.73 -12.55 33.01
C GLU A 780 -16.81 -11.02 32.87
N ASP A 781 -18.01 -10.46 33.10
CA ASP A 781 -18.25 -9.02 33.23
C ASP A 781 -17.34 -8.36 34.28
N GLN A 782 -16.92 -7.12 34.02
CA GLN A 782 -15.93 -6.40 34.82
C GLN A 782 -16.47 -5.10 35.43
N THR A 783 -15.62 -4.44 36.22
CA THR A 783 -15.86 -3.06 36.70
C THR A 783 -14.64 -2.22 36.36
N TYR A 784 -14.85 -0.94 36.00
CA TYR A 784 -13.78 -0.02 35.65
C TYR A 784 -12.68 0.04 36.75
N GLY A 785 -11.42 -0.09 36.32
CA GLY A 785 -10.27 -0.24 37.23
C GLY A 785 -9.94 -1.68 37.61
N ALA A 786 -10.58 -2.68 36.98
CA ALA A 786 -10.11 -4.07 36.97
C ALA A 786 -8.69 -4.18 36.35
N SER A 787 -8.01 -5.30 36.63
CA SER A 787 -6.74 -5.64 35.96
C SER A 787 -6.99 -6.12 34.53
N SER A 788 -5.94 -6.20 33.70
CA SER A 788 -6.03 -6.81 32.37
C SER A 788 -6.43 -8.29 32.43
N ILE A 789 -7.03 -8.76 31.34
CA ILE A 789 -7.56 -10.11 31.17
C ILE A 789 -6.72 -10.83 30.11
N GLU A 790 -6.32 -12.06 30.40
CA GLU A 790 -5.70 -12.95 29.41
C GLU A 790 -6.81 -13.67 28.62
N LEU A 791 -6.84 -13.49 27.31
CA LEU A 791 -7.74 -14.19 26.39
C LEU A 791 -7.22 -15.60 26.12
N SER A 792 -8.12 -16.57 25.94
CA SER A 792 -7.73 -17.94 25.60
C SER A 792 -8.78 -18.64 24.74
N ALA A 793 -8.33 -19.23 23.65
CA ALA A 793 -9.12 -19.97 22.68
C ALA A 793 -8.28 -21.11 22.10
N THR A 794 -8.94 -22.11 21.53
CA THR A 794 -8.29 -23.27 20.90
C THR A 794 -9.02 -23.65 19.62
N SER A 795 -8.28 -24.03 18.58
CA SER A 795 -8.82 -24.64 17.36
C SER A 795 -8.86 -26.17 17.48
N THR A 796 -9.72 -26.85 16.72
CA THR A 796 -9.73 -28.32 16.65
C THR A 796 -8.59 -28.92 15.82
N SER A 797 -7.85 -28.10 15.06
CA SER A 797 -6.65 -28.46 14.31
C SER A 797 -5.35 -28.34 15.13
N GLU A 798 -5.43 -27.78 16.33
CA GLU A 798 -4.30 -27.33 17.16
C GLU A 798 -3.48 -26.16 16.55
N LEU A 799 -3.94 -25.55 15.44
CA LEU A 799 -3.38 -24.30 14.90
C LEU A 799 -3.59 -23.13 15.88
N GLU A 800 -2.62 -22.20 15.91
CA GLU A 800 -2.67 -21.02 16.77
C GLU A 800 -3.86 -20.11 16.40
N VAL A 801 -4.56 -19.62 17.43
CA VAL A 801 -5.77 -18.79 17.30
C VAL A 801 -5.39 -17.34 17.61
N SER A 802 -5.63 -16.45 16.64
CA SER A 802 -5.45 -15.00 16.82
C SER A 802 -6.62 -14.38 17.56
N PHE A 803 -6.36 -13.30 18.30
CA PHE A 803 -7.39 -12.48 18.92
C PHE A 803 -7.42 -11.10 18.29
N GLU A 804 -8.63 -10.61 18.00
CA GLU A 804 -8.87 -9.28 17.47
C GLU A 804 -9.73 -8.46 18.42
N TYR A 805 -9.46 -7.15 18.45
CA TYR A 805 -10.26 -6.19 19.19
C TYR A 805 -11.31 -5.56 18.28
N VAL A 806 -12.58 -5.94 18.48
CA VAL A 806 -13.67 -5.48 17.61
C VAL A 806 -14.14 -4.08 18.00
N ASN A 807 -14.53 -3.86 19.28
CA ASN A 807 -14.95 -2.54 19.76
C ASN A 807 -15.00 -2.42 21.29
N GLY A 808 -15.20 -1.19 21.77
CA GLY A 808 -15.52 -0.87 23.17
C GLY A 808 -14.54 0.10 23.84
N PRO A 809 -14.56 0.18 25.19
CA PRO A 809 -13.59 0.93 25.98
C PRO A 809 -12.46 0.03 26.54
N GLY A 810 -11.67 -0.57 25.66
CA GLY A 810 -10.47 -1.35 25.98
C GLY A 810 -9.38 -1.21 24.91
N THR A 811 -8.31 -1.98 25.08
CA THR A 811 -7.21 -2.17 24.12
C THR A 811 -6.68 -3.59 24.24
N LEU A 812 -6.37 -4.25 23.12
CA LEU A 812 -5.79 -5.59 23.09
C LEU A 812 -4.32 -5.52 22.67
N ASP A 813 -3.46 -6.26 23.37
CA ASP A 813 -2.02 -6.44 23.04
C ASP A 813 -1.72 -7.94 23.05
N GLY A 814 -1.64 -8.55 21.88
CA GLY A 814 -1.65 -10.01 21.72
C GLY A 814 -2.92 -10.62 22.32
N SER A 815 -2.77 -11.49 23.32
CA SER A 815 -3.86 -12.08 24.11
C SER A 815 -4.28 -11.23 25.33
N VAL A 816 -3.67 -10.07 25.58
CA VAL A 816 -3.89 -9.30 26.82
C VAL A 816 -4.86 -8.14 26.62
N LEU A 817 -6.12 -8.33 27.02
CA LEU A 817 -7.15 -7.29 26.99
C LEU A 817 -7.02 -6.36 28.21
N THR A 818 -6.80 -5.07 27.96
CA THR A 818 -6.74 -4.02 28.98
C THR A 818 -7.99 -3.13 28.92
N ILE A 819 -8.63 -2.92 30.07
CA ILE A 819 -9.85 -2.10 30.18
C ILE A 819 -9.48 -0.63 30.37
N THR A 820 -9.96 0.24 29.49
CA THR A 820 -9.67 1.69 29.49
C THR A 820 -10.86 2.55 29.93
N GLY A 821 -12.08 2.01 29.93
CA GLY A 821 -13.30 2.67 30.40
C GLY A 821 -14.45 1.72 30.73
N ALA A 822 -15.60 2.27 31.12
CA ALA A 822 -16.83 1.53 31.35
C ALA A 822 -17.73 1.54 30.11
N GLY A 823 -18.29 0.38 29.76
CA GLY A 823 -19.04 0.14 28.52
C GLY A 823 -18.95 -1.34 28.12
N THR A 824 -19.46 -1.69 26.94
CA THR A 824 -19.33 -3.04 26.39
C THR A 824 -18.06 -3.12 25.55
N ILE A 825 -17.28 -4.19 25.74
CA ILE A 825 -16.13 -4.56 24.91
C ILE A 825 -16.51 -5.82 24.13
N VAL A 826 -16.15 -5.88 22.86
CA VAL A 826 -16.24 -7.09 22.02
C VAL A 826 -14.83 -7.43 21.53
N VAL A 827 -14.45 -8.70 21.70
CA VAL A 827 -13.23 -9.30 21.17
C VAL A 827 -13.59 -10.55 20.38
N GLN A 828 -12.83 -10.83 19.31
CA GLN A 828 -13.04 -11.96 18.42
C GLN A 828 -11.83 -12.90 18.47
N ALA A 829 -12.06 -14.19 18.25
CA ALA A 829 -11.04 -15.20 18.04
C ALA A 829 -11.16 -15.77 16.61
N SER A 830 -10.05 -15.83 15.89
CA SER A 830 -10.00 -16.20 14.47
C SER A 830 -8.90 -17.22 14.16
N GLN A 831 -9.10 -18.04 13.13
CA GLN A 831 -8.13 -19.03 12.65
C GLN A 831 -8.32 -19.24 11.14
N SER A 832 -7.31 -18.89 10.36
CA SER A 832 -7.34 -18.73 8.90
C SER A 832 -7.22 -20.02 8.07
N GLY A 833 -7.13 -21.19 8.69
CA GLY A 833 -6.73 -22.42 8.01
C GLY A 833 -5.22 -22.51 7.77
N ASP A 834 -4.84 -23.57 7.05
CA ASP A 834 -3.51 -23.85 6.52
C ASP A 834 -3.65 -24.69 5.23
N ASP A 835 -2.60 -25.37 4.76
CA ASP A 835 -2.66 -26.25 3.59
C ASP A 835 -3.61 -27.45 3.74
N ASN A 836 -3.98 -27.82 4.97
CA ASN A 836 -4.69 -29.05 5.30
C ASN A 836 -6.07 -28.81 5.92
N TYR A 837 -6.30 -27.63 6.47
CA TYR A 837 -7.56 -27.21 7.09
C TYR A 837 -8.13 -25.95 6.44
N ASN A 838 -9.46 -25.92 6.26
CA ASN A 838 -10.20 -24.72 5.85
C ASN A 838 -10.26 -23.71 7.01
N PRO A 839 -10.40 -22.39 6.75
CA PRO A 839 -10.64 -21.41 7.81
C PRO A 839 -11.78 -21.83 8.74
N ALA A 840 -11.65 -21.54 10.03
CA ALA A 840 -12.72 -21.74 11.01
C ALA A 840 -13.64 -20.51 11.05
N ASP A 841 -14.93 -20.73 11.29
CA ASP A 841 -15.86 -19.64 11.64
C ASP A 841 -15.34 -18.90 12.89
N THR A 842 -15.38 -17.57 12.87
CA THR A 842 -14.86 -16.75 13.97
C THR A 842 -15.83 -16.71 15.15
N GLU A 843 -15.29 -16.66 16.37
CA GLU A 843 -16.05 -16.69 17.63
C GLU A 843 -15.87 -15.37 18.38
N GLU A 844 -16.95 -14.80 18.92
CA GLU A 844 -16.91 -13.52 19.64
C GLU A 844 -17.23 -13.67 21.13
N GLN A 845 -16.56 -12.87 21.95
CA GLN A 845 -16.86 -12.70 23.37
C GLN A 845 -17.17 -11.24 23.68
N THR A 846 -18.27 -11.03 24.40
CA THR A 846 -18.76 -9.70 24.79
C THR A 846 -18.67 -9.52 26.31
N ILE A 847 -17.97 -8.48 26.75
CA ILE A 847 -17.70 -8.18 28.16
C ILE A 847 -18.38 -6.87 28.54
N THR A 848 -19.19 -6.84 29.59
CA THR A 848 -19.76 -5.59 30.12
C THR A 848 -18.88 -5.05 31.25
N VAL A 849 -18.28 -3.88 31.03
CA VAL A 849 -17.53 -3.15 32.06
C VAL A 849 -18.45 -2.14 32.77
N SER A 850 -18.83 -2.44 34.00
CA SER A 850 -19.62 -1.56 34.85
C SER A 850 -18.84 -0.34 35.37
N LYS A 851 -19.53 0.78 35.63
CA LYS A 851 -18.89 1.97 36.23
C LYS A 851 -18.45 1.72 37.67
N ALA A 852 -17.31 2.30 38.04
CA ALA A 852 -16.82 2.26 39.41
C ALA A 852 -17.57 3.24 40.32
N ASN A 853 -17.58 2.96 41.63
CA ASN A 853 -18.10 3.89 42.63
C ASN A 853 -17.00 4.85 43.09
N GLN A 854 -17.37 6.11 43.36
CA GLN A 854 -16.51 7.14 43.94
C GLN A 854 -17.12 7.73 45.22
N THR A 855 -16.31 8.40 46.03
CA THR A 855 -16.74 9.04 47.28
C THR A 855 -16.40 10.53 47.30
N ILE A 856 -17.11 11.31 48.12
CA ILE A 856 -16.78 12.71 48.42
C ILE A 856 -16.37 12.80 49.90
N GLU A 857 -15.20 13.37 50.16
CA GLU A 857 -14.78 13.84 51.48
C GLU A 857 -15.13 15.34 51.56
N PHE A 858 -16.13 15.69 52.37
CA PHE A 858 -16.63 17.06 52.55
C PHE A 858 -16.26 17.54 53.96
N SER A 859 -15.53 18.65 54.09
CA SER A 859 -15.12 19.23 55.37
C SER A 859 -16.33 19.57 56.25
N PRO A 860 -16.27 19.37 57.58
CA PRO A 860 -17.39 19.60 58.48
C PRO A 860 -17.75 21.10 58.60
N LEU A 861 -19.04 21.42 58.50
CA LEU A 861 -19.60 22.74 58.77
C LEU A 861 -20.06 22.86 60.23
N GLU A 862 -19.77 23.99 60.87
CA GLU A 862 -20.17 24.30 62.25
C GLU A 862 -21.28 25.37 62.30
N ASP A 863 -22.07 25.38 63.38
CA ASP A 863 -23.10 26.41 63.61
C ASP A 863 -22.46 27.80 63.78
N VAL A 864 -22.96 28.81 63.07
CA VAL A 864 -22.35 30.16 63.04
C VAL A 864 -23.37 31.29 63.24
N PRO A 865 -22.92 32.48 63.66
CA PRO A 865 -23.76 33.68 63.64
C PRO A 865 -24.26 33.99 62.22
N MET A 866 -25.51 34.43 62.09
CA MET A 866 -26.07 34.95 60.82
C MET A 866 -25.33 36.19 60.25
N THR A 867 -24.31 36.70 60.96
CA THR A 867 -23.43 37.81 60.57
C THR A 867 -21.98 37.37 60.39
N ALA A 868 -21.71 36.07 60.27
CA ALA A 868 -20.38 35.57 59.94
C ALA A 868 -19.91 36.10 58.59
N ASP A 869 -18.58 36.17 58.42
CA ASP A 869 -17.96 36.38 57.12
C ASP A 869 -18.23 35.15 56.21
N PRO A 870 -18.08 35.26 54.87
CA PRO A 870 -18.34 34.15 53.95
C PRO A 870 -17.56 32.88 54.31
N ILE A 871 -18.22 31.73 54.26
CA ILE A 871 -17.62 30.42 54.58
C ILE A 871 -17.13 29.79 53.28
N THR A 872 -15.83 29.53 53.16
CA THR A 872 -15.27 28.77 52.05
C THR A 872 -15.63 27.28 52.20
N LEU A 873 -16.27 26.70 51.19
CA LEU A 873 -16.62 25.28 51.15
C LEU A 873 -15.46 24.46 50.59
N GLU A 874 -15.09 23.39 51.30
CA GLU A 874 -14.02 22.48 50.90
C GLU A 874 -14.53 21.04 50.81
N ALA A 875 -14.50 20.46 49.61
CA ALA A 875 -14.78 19.05 49.38
C ALA A 875 -13.91 18.53 48.23
N LYS A 876 -13.57 17.24 48.28
CA LYS A 876 -12.80 16.54 47.24
C LYS A 876 -13.40 15.16 46.98
N THR A 877 -13.27 14.68 45.74
CA THR A 877 -13.67 13.32 45.36
C THR A 877 -12.48 12.37 45.47
N SER A 878 -12.74 11.06 45.61
CA SER A 878 -11.70 10.03 45.56
C SER A 878 -11.02 9.87 44.18
N THR A 879 -11.58 10.52 43.15
CA THR A 879 -11.19 10.44 41.73
C THR A 879 -10.57 11.74 41.21
N GLY A 880 -10.60 12.83 41.98
CA GLY A 880 -10.14 14.15 41.54
C GLY A 880 -11.14 14.94 40.68
N LEU A 881 -12.33 14.39 40.40
CA LEU A 881 -13.42 15.10 39.72
C LEU A 881 -13.94 16.29 40.55
N GLU A 882 -14.28 17.39 39.87
CA GLU A 882 -14.76 18.64 40.47
C GLU A 882 -16.10 18.46 41.21
N VAL A 883 -16.22 19.07 42.40
CA VAL A 883 -17.42 19.03 43.23
C VAL A 883 -18.26 20.28 43.02
N ILE A 884 -19.55 20.10 42.76
CA ILE A 884 -20.54 21.18 42.66
C ILE A 884 -21.23 21.32 44.02
N PHE A 885 -21.37 22.55 44.50
CA PHE A 885 -22.14 22.85 45.70
C PHE A 885 -23.52 23.42 45.36
N SER A 886 -24.53 22.99 46.09
CA SER A 886 -25.83 23.67 46.17
C SER A 886 -26.22 23.92 47.62
N VAL A 887 -27.06 24.92 47.83
CA VAL A 887 -27.54 25.31 49.17
C VAL A 887 -29.05 25.41 49.20
N ASP A 888 -29.64 24.98 50.32
CA ASP A 888 -31.02 25.22 50.73
C ASP A 888 -31.04 25.87 52.12
N GLY A 889 -31.96 26.79 52.37
CA GLY A 889 -32.01 27.63 53.57
C GLY A 889 -31.57 29.09 53.36
N PRO A 890 -31.34 29.87 54.45
CA PRO A 890 -31.11 31.32 54.40
C PRO A 890 -29.65 31.70 54.03
N ALA A 891 -29.17 31.21 52.89
CA ALA A 891 -27.84 31.49 52.37
C ALA A 891 -27.77 31.36 50.84
N ASN A 892 -26.79 32.03 50.24
CA ASN A 892 -26.50 32.01 48.80
C ASN A 892 -25.04 31.63 48.54
N LEU A 893 -24.75 31.10 47.35
CA LEU A 893 -23.40 30.71 46.93
C LEU A 893 -22.81 31.72 45.92
N SER A 894 -21.52 32.02 46.09
CA SER A 894 -20.69 32.81 45.16
C SER A 894 -19.42 32.02 44.85
N GLY A 895 -19.48 31.15 43.84
CA GLY A 895 -18.45 30.13 43.64
C GLY A 895 -18.46 29.14 44.81
N ILE A 896 -17.31 28.95 45.47
CA ILE A 896 -17.19 28.12 46.69
C ILE A 896 -17.43 28.90 47.99
N GLU A 897 -17.74 30.20 47.93
CA GLU A 897 -18.06 30.99 49.12
C GLU A 897 -19.57 30.96 49.42
N LEU A 898 -19.91 30.47 50.61
CA LEU A 898 -21.25 30.47 51.17
C LEU A 898 -21.49 31.75 51.97
N ILE A 899 -22.51 32.53 51.58
CA ILE A 899 -22.85 33.84 52.14
C ILE A 899 -24.22 33.74 52.82
N LEU A 900 -24.29 34.06 54.11
CA LEU A 900 -25.54 34.02 54.88
C LEU A 900 -26.42 35.25 54.62
N ASP A 901 -27.73 35.04 54.47
CA ASP A 901 -28.71 36.09 54.15
C ASP A 901 -29.07 37.00 55.35
N ARG A 902 -28.36 36.84 56.48
CA ARG A 902 -28.65 37.51 57.77
C ARG A 902 -30.03 37.20 58.32
N ILE A 903 -30.55 36.02 57.97
CA ILE A 903 -31.79 35.44 58.49
C ILE A 903 -31.41 34.17 59.26
N PRO A 904 -31.97 33.94 60.46
CA PRO A 904 -31.69 32.73 61.22
C PRO A 904 -32.47 31.52 60.68
N GLY A 905 -31.83 30.34 60.73
CA GLY A 905 -32.41 29.05 60.37
C GLY A 905 -31.37 28.05 59.88
N THR A 906 -31.79 26.79 59.71
CA THR A 906 -30.97 25.72 59.18
C THR A 906 -30.53 26.01 57.75
N VAL A 907 -29.23 25.94 57.48
CA VAL A 907 -28.64 25.96 56.14
C VAL A 907 -28.16 24.55 55.83
N THR A 908 -28.57 23.99 54.69
CA THR A 908 -28.12 22.67 54.21
C THR A 908 -27.33 22.84 52.93
N VAL A 909 -26.08 22.38 52.93
CA VAL A 909 -25.19 22.39 51.78
C VAL A 909 -25.07 20.97 51.24
N THR A 910 -25.32 20.80 49.95
CA THR A 910 -25.09 19.55 49.22
C THR A 910 -23.80 19.69 48.40
N ALA A 911 -22.82 18.85 48.69
CA ALA A 911 -21.68 18.60 47.81
C ALA A 911 -22.08 17.45 46.86
N SER A 912 -22.04 17.66 45.55
CA SER A 912 -22.39 16.64 44.56
C SER A 912 -21.37 16.53 43.43
N GLN A 913 -21.25 15.32 42.89
CA GLN A 913 -20.49 14.99 41.69
C GLN A 913 -21.41 14.16 40.80
N GLY A 914 -21.59 14.55 39.54
CA GLY A 914 -22.52 13.89 38.60
C GLY A 914 -22.11 12.50 38.13
N GLY A 915 -20.86 12.09 38.38
CA GLY A 915 -20.20 10.99 37.70
C GLY A 915 -19.57 11.44 36.39
N ASN A 916 -18.96 10.50 35.68
CA ASN A 916 -18.54 10.65 34.28
C ASN A 916 -18.84 9.34 33.52
N GLU A 917 -18.19 9.09 32.39
CA GLU A 917 -18.30 7.83 31.67
C GLU A 917 -17.90 6.61 32.51
N ASN A 918 -16.89 6.73 33.38
CA ASN A 918 -16.28 5.62 34.12
C ASN A 918 -16.72 5.48 35.59
N PHE A 919 -17.22 6.57 36.21
CA PHE A 919 -17.61 6.60 37.61
C PHE A 919 -19.08 7.00 37.80
N HIS A 920 -19.77 6.36 38.75
CA HIS A 920 -21.10 6.75 39.19
C HIS A 920 -21.10 8.12 39.91
N GLY A 921 -22.22 8.85 39.81
CA GLY A 921 -22.43 10.08 40.58
C GLY A 921 -22.63 9.81 42.07
N VAL A 922 -22.25 10.78 42.90
CA VAL A 922 -22.33 10.71 44.37
C VAL A 922 -22.64 12.09 44.95
N SER A 923 -23.33 12.14 46.09
CA SER A 923 -23.55 13.38 46.82
C SER A 923 -23.49 13.17 48.33
N VAL A 924 -23.07 14.19 49.06
CA VAL A 924 -22.97 14.24 50.51
C VAL A 924 -23.57 15.56 50.98
N GLN A 925 -24.44 15.50 51.99
CA GLN A 925 -25.09 16.68 52.58
C GLN A 925 -24.56 16.95 53.98
N GLN A 926 -24.46 18.23 54.32
CA GLN A 926 -24.25 18.70 55.67
C GLN A 926 -25.20 19.87 55.98
N SER A 927 -25.60 19.99 57.24
CA SER A 927 -26.48 21.06 57.71
C SER A 927 -25.91 21.70 58.97
N PHE A 928 -26.04 23.01 59.09
CA PHE A 928 -25.67 23.78 60.27
C PHE A 928 -26.71 24.89 60.52
N GLU A 929 -26.74 25.45 61.72
CA GLU A 929 -27.65 26.55 62.08
C GLU A 929 -27.00 27.92 61.83
N SER A 930 -27.62 28.73 60.96
CA SER A 930 -27.41 30.17 60.93
C SER A 930 -28.16 30.77 62.13
N MET A 931 -27.43 31.16 63.17
CA MET A 931 -28.04 31.57 64.44
C MET A 931 -28.21 33.08 64.55
N TYR A 932 -29.36 33.51 65.06
CA TYR A 932 -29.52 34.86 65.58
C TYR A 932 -28.70 34.98 66.86
N VAL A 933 -27.48 35.51 66.75
CA VAL A 933 -26.74 35.96 67.93
C VAL A 933 -27.44 37.21 68.45
N LEU A 934 -28.33 37.01 69.43
CA LEU A 934 -28.62 38.03 70.41
C LEU A 934 -27.26 38.47 70.96
N SER A 935 -26.91 39.72 70.69
CA SER A 935 -25.86 40.44 71.41
C SER A 935 -25.90 40.06 72.88
N ALA A 936 -24.75 39.78 73.50
CA ALA A 936 -24.65 39.51 74.93
C ALA A 936 -25.53 40.49 75.71
N ASP A 937 -26.56 39.94 76.36
CA ASP A 937 -27.80 40.63 76.75
C ASP A 937 -27.58 42.08 77.25
N PRO A 938 -27.88 43.10 76.41
CA PRO A 938 -27.71 44.49 76.81
C PRO A 938 -28.89 45.03 77.65
N MET A 939 -29.75 44.18 78.23
CA MET A 939 -30.76 44.59 79.23
C MET A 939 -31.11 43.51 80.29
N THR A 940 -30.32 43.40 81.37
CA THR A 940 -30.86 43.62 82.75
C THR A 940 -29.79 43.65 83.85
N GLN A 941 -29.37 44.84 84.28
CA GLN A 941 -28.97 45.08 85.68
C GLN A 941 -29.52 46.41 86.20
N CYS A 942 -30.84 46.46 86.42
CA CYS A 942 -31.39 47.29 87.50
C CYS A 942 -31.06 46.70 88.88
N TRP A 943 -30.70 45.41 88.95
CA TRP A 943 -30.48 44.67 90.19
C TRP A 943 -29.11 43.99 90.21
N ASN A 944 -28.26 44.40 91.14
CA ASN A 944 -27.00 43.76 91.49
C ASN A 944 -27.28 42.67 92.54
N ILE A 945 -26.99 41.41 92.19
CA ILE A 945 -27.40 40.23 92.96
C ILE A 945 -26.14 39.41 93.27
N TYR A 946 -25.70 39.39 94.54
CA TYR A 946 -24.43 38.79 94.93
C TYR A 946 -24.35 38.41 96.42
N PRO A 947 -23.46 37.49 96.83
CA PRO A 947 -22.63 36.63 95.97
C PRO A 947 -23.49 35.57 95.27
N ASN A 948 -23.10 35.17 94.06
CA ASN A 948 -23.66 34.03 93.35
C ASN A 948 -22.47 33.25 92.77
N PRO A 949 -22.08 32.09 93.35
CA PRO A 949 -22.83 31.29 94.32
C PRO A 949 -23.00 31.94 95.70
N VAL A 950 -24.13 31.67 96.35
CA VAL A 950 -24.45 32.13 97.70
C VAL A 950 -24.28 31.02 98.73
N GLN A 951 -23.76 31.35 99.91
CA GLN A 951 -23.61 30.40 101.02
C GLN A 951 -24.74 30.55 102.05
N ASN A 952 -24.92 31.76 102.60
CA ASN A 952 -25.86 32.02 103.70
C ASN A 952 -26.80 33.19 103.42
N GLN A 953 -26.31 34.28 102.81
CA GLN A 953 -27.10 35.50 102.60
C GLN A 953 -26.83 36.08 101.22
N LEU A 954 -27.91 36.44 100.52
CA LEU A 954 -27.88 37.04 99.18
C LEU A 954 -28.20 38.53 99.28
N GLN A 955 -27.31 39.40 98.83
CA GLN A 955 -27.58 40.82 98.67
C GLN A 955 -28.22 41.10 97.31
N ILE A 956 -29.28 41.88 97.32
CA ILE A 956 -30.06 42.28 96.14
C ILE A 956 -30.21 43.79 96.21
N ARG A 957 -29.53 44.51 95.30
CA ARG A 957 -29.38 45.98 95.34
C ARG A 957 -29.82 46.63 94.05
N ARG A 958 -30.47 47.78 94.14
CA ARG A 958 -30.87 48.63 93.00
C ARG A 958 -30.50 50.08 93.25
N GLU A 959 -30.17 50.77 92.17
CA GLU A 959 -29.67 52.16 92.19
C GLU A 959 -30.72 53.18 92.68
N TYR A 960 -32.01 52.87 92.60
CA TYR A 960 -33.12 53.71 93.06
C TYR A 960 -34.18 52.92 93.85
N GLY A 961 -34.52 53.40 95.05
CA GLY A 961 -35.20 52.62 96.09
C GLY A 961 -36.73 52.51 95.95
N GLN A 962 -37.21 51.51 95.21
CA GLN A 962 -38.59 51.00 95.32
C GLN A 962 -38.65 49.67 96.09
N SER A 963 -39.84 49.30 96.57
CA SER A 963 -40.07 48.01 97.22
C SER A 963 -40.29 46.90 96.20
N ALA A 964 -39.56 45.79 96.33
CA ALA A 964 -39.72 44.61 95.48
C ALA A 964 -40.18 43.40 96.32
N HIS A 965 -41.00 42.53 95.72
CA HIS A 965 -41.26 41.20 96.27
C HIS A 965 -40.32 40.20 95.62
N ILE A 966 -39.74 39.31 96.41
CA ILE A 966 -38.78 38.31 95.97
C ILE A 966 -39.36 36.93 96.24
N GLU A 967 -39.24 36.05 95.26
CA GLU A 967 -39.60 34.63 95.33
C GLU A 967 -38.38 33.80 94.88
N ILE A 968 -38.02 32.76 95.62
CA ILE A 968 -36.95 31.80 95.25
C ILE A 968 -37.60 30.44 95.00
N TYR A 969 -37.42 29.92 93.79
CA TYR A 969 -37.97 28.65 93.32
C TYR A 969 -36.88 27.59 93.14
N GLN A 970 -37.18 26.34 93.46
CA GLN A 970 -36.39 25.19 93.00
C GLN A 970 -36.52 24.99 91.48
N VAL A 971 -35.59 24.24 90.88
CA VAL A 971 -35.63 23.89 89.45
C VAL A 971 -36.93 23.19 89.02
N ASN A 972 -37.59 22.49 89.94
CA ASN A 972 -38.90 21.84 89.72
C ASN A 972 -40.12 22.79 89.82
N GLY A 973 -39.90 24.10 90.00
CA GLY A 973 -40.96 25.11 90.14
C GLY A 973 -41.57 25.23 91.56
N ALA A 974 -41.06 24.53 92.57
CA ALA A 974 -41.55 24.67 93.94
C ALA A 974 -41.00 25.95 94.62
N LEU A 975 -41.91 26.82 95.08
CA LEU A 975 -41.57 28.01 95.86
C LEU A 975 -40.92 27.61 97.19
N SER A 976 -39.71 28.10 97.44
CA SER A 976 -38.88 27.73 98.60
C SER A 976 -38.72 28.88 99.61
N LEU A 977 -38.73 30.13 99.15
CA LEU A 977 -38.68 31.33 100.00
C LEU A 977 -39.42 32.47 99.31
N ALA A 978 -40.13 33.31 100.08
CA ALA A 978 -40.69 34.56 99.58
C ALA A 978 -40.56 35.67 100.63
N GLU A 979 -40.05 36.84 100.22
CA GLU A 979 -39.74 37.97 101.11
C GLU A 979 -40.04 39.31 100.42
N LYS A 980 -40.20 40.40 101.17
CA LYS A 980 -40.38 41.75 100.62
C LYS A 980 -39.23 42.66 101.07
N ILE A 981 -38.52 43.25 100.12
CA ILE A 981 -37.41 44.18 100.37
C ILE A 981 -37.80 45.61 99.98
N ASN A 982 -37.14 46.60 100.59
CA ASN A 982 -37.34 48.03 100.32
C ASN A 982 -36.02 48.64 99.83
N GLY A 983 -35.82 48.77 98.52
CA GLY A 983 -34.53 49.19 97.94
C GLY A 983 -33.49 48.07 98.05
N GLU A 984 -32.35 48.35 98.67
CA GLU A 984 -31.34 47.31 98.94
C GLU A 984 -31.82 46.35 100.05
N GLY A 985 -31.79 45.04 99.76
CA GLY A 985 -32.19 43.98 100.68
C GLY A 985 -31.12 42.90 100.83
N THR A 986 -31.13 42.22 101.97
CA THR A 986 -30.37 40.98 102.20
C THR A 986 -31.37 39.88 102.52
N VAL A 987 -31.38 38.82 101.71
CA VAL A 987 -32.24 37.65 101.86
C VAL A 987 -31.43 36.53 102.51
N ASP A 988 -31.91 35.98 103.62
CA ASP A 988 -31.28 34.82 104.26
C ASP A 988 -31.71 33.52 103.57
N VAL A 989 -30.73 32.78 103.06
CA VAL A 989 -30.91 31.50 102.36
C VAL A 989 -30.31 30.33 103.13
N HIS A 990 -29.88 30.53 104.38
CA HIS A 990 -29.30 29.49 105.24
C HIS A 990 -30.28 28.37 105.62
N SER A 991 -31.58 28.50 105.33
CA SER A 991 -32.55 27.40 105.43
C SER A 991 -32.64 26.52 104.18
N LEU A 992 -32.10 26.95 103.04
CA LEU A 992 -32.26 26.29 101.74
C LEU A 992 -31.08 25.34 101.41
N PRO A 993 -31.31 24.07 101.02
CA PRO A 993 -30.25 23.13 100.65
C PRO A 993 -29.31 23.64 99.54
N ASN A 994 -28.12 23.03 99.43
CA ASN A 994 -27.22 23.27 98.30
C ASN A 994 -27.90 22.82 96.99
N GLY A 995 -27.90 23.68 95.97
CA GLY A 995 -28.60 23.44 94.72
C GLY A 995 -28.80 24.69 93.86
N ILE A 996 -29.31 24.50 92.64
CA ILE A 996 -29.68 25.58 91.73
C ILE A 996 -31.11 26.04 92.03
N TYR A 997 -31.31 27.35 92.07
CA TYR A 997 -32.61 27.99 92.28
C TYR A 997 -32.83 29.12 91.28
N PHE A 998 -34.09 29.43 91.00
CA PHE A 998 -34.50 30.62 90.25
C PHE A 998 -34.98 31.69 91.23
N LEU A 999 -34.25 32.80 91.28
CA LEU A 999 -34.63 34.01 92.00
C LEU A 999 -35.49 34.87 91.09
N ARG A 1000 -36.70 35.19 91.54
CA ARG A 1000 -37.66 36.05 90.85
C ARG A 1000 -37.87 37.32 91.66
N ILE A 1001 -37.61 38.47 91.05
CA ILE A 1001 -37.83 39.80 91.62
C ILE A 1001 -39.06 40.38 90.92
N ILE A 1002 -40.07 40.77 91.70
CA ILE A 1002 -41.38 41.22 91.24
C ILE A 1002 -41.63 42.65 91.72
N GLU A 1003 -41.90 43.53 90.75
CA GLU A 1003 -42.16 44.95 90.95
C GLU A 1003 -43.44 45.32 90.19
N GLU A 1004 -44.57 45.51 90.88
CA GLU A 1004 -45.90 45.84 90.33
C GLU A 1004 -46.39 44.98 89.14
N LYS A 1005 -45.83 45.21 87.94
CA LYS A 1005 -46.15 44.56 86.66
C LYS A 1005 -44.95 43.90 85.97
N THR A 1006 -43.74 44.12 86.47
CA THR A 1006 -42.48 43.58 85.92
C THR A 1006 -41.94 42.45 86.78
N VAL A 1007 -41.37 41.46 86.11
CA VAL A 1007 -40.82 40.24 86.70
C VAL A 1007 -39.44 40.05 86.10
N THR A 1008 -38.40 40.07 86.93
CA THR A 1008 -37.02 39.71 86.54
C THR A 1008 -36.69 38.37 87.18
N THR A 1009 -36.28 37.39 86.37
CA THR A 1009 -35.86 36.07 86.86
C THR A 1009 -34.38 35.87 86.59
N THR A 1010 -33.62 35.45 87.60
CA THR A 1010 -32.20 35.08 87.45
C THR A 1010 -31.91 33.76 88.15
N LYS A 1011 -30.83 33.10 87.76
CA LYS A 1011 -30.39 31.82 88.33
C LYS A 1011 -29.38 32.06 89.44
N ILE A 1012 -29.64 31.52 90.63
CA ILE A 1012 -28.71 31.52 91.76
C ILE A 1012 -28.29 30.10 92.12
N LEU A 1013 -27.03 29.93 92.53
CA LEU A 1013 -26.51 28.67 93.04
C LEU A 1013 -26.28 28.79 94.55
N ILE A 1014 -26.98 27.98 95.34
CA ILE A 1014 -26.71 27.85 96.78
C ILE A 1014 -25.65 26.76 96.96
N SER A 1015 -24.51 27.12 97.54
CA SER A 1015 -23.37 26.22 97.73
C SER A 1015 -22.61 26.56 99.00
N ARG A 1016 -23.00 25.95 100.11
CA ARG A 1016 -22.25 25.93 101.38
C ARG A 1016 -21.12 24.92 101.35
#